data_AF-A0A2N2AX93-F1
#
_entry.id   AF-A0A2N2AX93-F1
#
_cell.length_a   1.000
_cell.length_b   1.000
_cell.length_c   1.000
_cell.angle_alpha   90.00
_cell.angle_beta   90.00
_cell.angle_gamma   90.00
#
_symmetry.space_group_name_H-M   'P 1'
#
loop_
_entity.id
_entity.type
_entity.pdbx_description
1 polymer ?
#
loop_
_entity_poly.entity_id
_entity_poly.type
_entity_poly.pdbx_seq_one_letter_code
_entity_poly.pdbx_strand_id
1 'polypeptide(L)'
;MNTYIHLFSNINLLEDYIEKLKIDYETDLLVQIYANRDDFCDLKNIHRTITSSLPNSLIIGAITNRNIATSDLSTSRTMITFTTFSKSSFRVFAYNLDCADPHSLGKSFVHNELTCLSKVVIMISNINPYDCELLLSSIKSEAPKLVITGGIIPDYEKERLFANDRFYDNGIVGFVVDSTYLQVNTFSNTNFMPIGRSHVITTAKDNIIKSIDHTPAKTFYEKYLGMIMADSDKKSDIGIGYIFPLLLHDGSKLRPKPMISITKQGYIVTNTSIKSGDEITLGYGNIQNSISNINETLLQLKKVPLENLIVFNGLVRLNTTEKYIKYYANDLTLPTCGMFTHAEFITEGDKCFISTGTFSATALSERSDCFLKEDYIYYHTECNYDDEQVTLLNLVENTSKELNVINQTLENMVTQKTNELLDHYYIDELTKLPNNNKLNEDLSRNETKSLAFIDISSFVNINNFYGNYIGNKLLSELSKVIAVFCYKHEYNTYRIHADIFSITNDHHDNDTFNKAMVVLQQHIHKHCFMELSLEIYIATVIAVSHHKTHIYENTSMTLEYAKGQKLPFLIYDQSLNIEESIKSNLTWTSKIRNAIEKDKIVPYYQAIYNNDTKETDHFEVLMRLIDEDGTVVTPHNFLGIAKKANLYKSLTKIIVEKAFNNFINSEFRFSINLSSEDILDKNMRQYIYQKLEEFPKSHHVIFEIVESEGIENYDDVKEFINITKSYGAQIAIDDFGTGFSNFHYLFKLNVDLIKIDGSIIQQINGEKAAALVAETIVDFSRKMGIATVAEFVSDEAIFTKTNELGINYSQGYYVSHPKESTDGM
;
A
#
# COMPACT_ATOMS: atom_id res chain seq x y z
N MET A 1 44.58 12.04 -46.68
CA MET A 1 43.53 12.75 -47.45
C MET A 1 43.81 14.24 -47.46
N ASN A 2 43.64 14.93 -48.59
CA ASN A 2 43.77 16.39 -48.69
C ASN A 2 42.46 17.01 -49.15
N THR A 3 42.00 18.07 -48.47
CA THR A 3 40.79 18.82 -48.85
C THR A 3 41.11 20.29 -48.97
N TYR A 4 40.73 20.88 -50.10
CA TYR A 4 40.88 22.30 -50.39
C TYR A 4 39.49 22.93 -50.51
N ILE A 5 39.32 24.14 -49.98
CA ILE A 5 38.03 24.82 -49.94
C ILE A 5 38.15 26.18 -50.64
N HIS A 6 37.29 26.41 -51.63
CA HIS A 6 37.17 27.66 -52.36
C HIS A 6 35.79 28.28 -52.12
N LEU A 7 35.77 29.56 -51.75
CA LEU A 7 34.54 30.36 -51.69
C LEU A 7 34.40 31.11 -53.00
N PHE A 8 33.50 30.62 -53.85
CA PHE A 8 33.29 31.14 -55.19
C PHE A 8 32.90 32.62 -55.15
N SER A 9 33.45 33.36 -56.11
CA SER A 9 33.19 34.79 -56.29
C SER A 9 32.98 35.12 -57.77
N ASN A 10 33.82 34.55 -58.65
CA ASN A 10 33.64 34.58 -60.11
C ASN A 10 34.47 33.45 -60.75
N ILE A 11 34.25 33.19 -62.05
CA ILE A 11 34.90 32.11 -62.81
C ILE A 11 36.43 32.29 -62.90
N ASN A 12 36.93 33.50 -63.17
CA ASN A 12 38.38 33.73 -63.31
C ASN A 12 39.15 33.38 -62.02
N LEU A 13 38.60 33.75 -60.85
CA LEU A 13 39.21 33.41 -59.56
C LEU A 13 39.14 31.91 -59.25
N LEU A 14 38.15 31.21 -59.78
CA LEU A 14 38.06 29.75 -59.67
C LEU A 14 39.13 29.08 -60.54
N GLU A 15 39.33 29.53 -61.78
CA GLU A 15 40.39 29.05 -62.68
C GLU A 15 41.78 29.25 -62.05
N ASP A 16 42.08 30.47 -61.60
CA ASP A 16 43.32 30.80 -60.88
C ASP A 16 43.54 29.94 -59.64
N TYR A 17 42.46 29.58 -58.94
CA TYR A 17 42.53 28.73 -57.76
C TYR A 17 42.86 27.29 -58.13
N ILE A 18 42.17 26.72 -59.13
CA ILE A 18 42.40 25.35 -59.62
C ILE A 18 43.84 25.19 -60.10
N GLU A 19 44.39 26.15 -60.85
CA GLU A 19 45.79 26.11 -61.28
C GLU A 19 46.77 26.10 -60.10
N LYS A 20 46.46 26.83 -59.02
CA LYS A 20 47.29 26.88 -57.80
C LYS A 20 47.25 25.59 -56.98
N LEU A 21 46.19 24.78 -57.09
CA LEU A 21 46.07 23.51 -56.36
C LEU A 21 47.12 22.47 -56.80
N LYS A 22 47.63 22.58 -58.04
CA LYS A 22 48.62 21.64 -58.62
C LYS A 22 48.23 20.16 -58.48
N ILE A 23 46.93 19.87 -58.59
CA ILE A 23 46.41 18.50 -58.61
C ILE A 23 46.73 17.90 -59.98
N ASP A 24 47.21 16.66 -60.00
CA ASP A 24 47.49 15.95 -61.25
C ASP A 24 46.18 15.59 -61.96
N TYR A 25 46.13 15.79 -63.28
CA TYR A 25 44.94 15.60 -64.12
C TYR A 25 44.38 14.18 -64.06
N GLU A 26 45.24 13.19 -63.81
CA GLU A 26 44.87 11.78 -63.71
C GLU A 26 44.35 11.38 -62.31
N THR A 27 44.43 12.27 -61.31
CA THR A 27 44.00 11.95 -59.94
C THR A 27 42.48 11.97 -59.82
N ASP A 28 41.89 10.88 -59.32
CA ASP A 28 40.48 10.85 -58.94
C ASP A 28 40.18 11.92 -57.89
N LEU A 29 39.25 12.81 -58.21
CA LEU A 29 38.97 14.00 -57.40
C LEU A 29 37.50 14.09 -57.06
N LEU A 30 37.18 14.12 -55.76
CA LEU A 30 35.83 14.40 -55.30
C LEU A 30 35.64 15.92 -55.23
N VAL A 31 34.62 16.42 -55.92
CA VAL A 31 34.24 17.83 -55.88
C VAL A 31 32.86 17.97 -55.28
N GLN A 32 32.73 18.69 -54.17
CA GLN A 32 31.44 19.00 -53.57
C GLN A 32 31.14 20.47 -53.75
N ILE A 33 29.96 20.78 -54.30
CA ILE A 33 29.53 22.15 -54.58
C ILE A 33 28.25 22.44 -53.80
N TYR A 34 28.34 23.32 -52.81
CA TYR A 34 27.16 23.82 -52.11
C TYR A 34 26.89 25.24 -52.61
N ALA A 35 26.01 25.35 -53.59
CA ALA A 35 25.80 26.56 -54.37
C ALA A 35 24.79 27.49 -53.70
N ASN A 36 25.12 28.78 -53.57
CA ASN A 36 24.13 29.77 -53.19
C ASN A 36 23.09 29.92 -54.32
N ARG A 37 21.83 30.17 -53.94
CA ARG A 37 20.73 30.37 -54.89
C ARG A 37 20.99 31.50 -55.89
N ASP A 38 21.70 32.55 -55.47
CA ASP A 38 22.01 33.70 -56.32
C ASP A 38 23.02 33.36 -57.42
N ASP A 39 23.88 32.36 -57.17
CA ASP A 39 24.89 31.88 -58.11
C ASP A 39 24.36 30.76 -59.03
N PHE A 40 23.07 30.44 -58.97
CA PHE A 40 22.47 29.33 -59.73
C PHE A 40 22.73 29.44 -61.25
N CYS A 41 22.70 30.66 -61.79
CA CYS A 41 22.97 30.91 -63.21
C CYS A 41 24.41 30.57 -63.61
N ASP A 42 25.36 30.65 -62.67
CA ASP A 42 26.77 30.39 -62.89
C ASP A 42 27.16 28.92 -62.70
N LEU A 43 26.29 28.09 -62.09
CA LEU A 43 26.61 26.69 -61.78
C LEU A 43 27.05 25.88 -63.01
N LYS A 44 26.43 26.11 -64.17
CA LYS A 44 26.84 25.46 -65.44
C LYS A 44 28.25 25.87 -65.87
N ASN A 45 28.62 27.13 -65.65
CA ASN A 45 29.95 27.63 -65.96
C ASN A 45 30.98 27.10 -64.96
N ILE A 46 30.66 27.09 -63.66
CA ILE A 46 31.47 26.47 -62.60
C ILE A 46 31.76 25.00 -62.95
N HIS A 47 30.72 24.23 -63.28
CA HIS A 47 30.86 22.83 -63.68
C HIS A 47 31.77 22.67 -64.90
N ARG A 48 31.58 23.50 -65.94
CA ARG A 48 32.41 23.45 -67.16
C ARG A 48 33.86 23.77 -66.84
N THR A 49 34.14 24.80 -66.04
CA THR A 49 35.49 25.19 -65.64
C THR A 49 36.18 24.04 -64.90
N ILE A 50 35.53 23.46 -63.89
CA ILE A 50 36.10 22.35 -63.12
C ILE A 50 36.37 21.14 -64.00
N THR A 51 35.39 20.69 -64.79
CA THR A 51 35.55 19.49 -65.63
C THR A 51 36.52 19.68 -66.79
N SER A 52 36.73 20.92 -67.27
CA SER A 52 37.71 21.21 -68.33
C SER A 52 39.14 21.22 -67.79
N SER A 53 39.34 21.72 -66.56
CA SER A 53 40.64 21.76 -65.90
C SER A 53 40.99 20.47 -65.15
N LEU A 54 39.99 19.67 -64.75
CA LEU A 54 40.15 18.47 -63.92
C LEU A 54 39.17 17.39 -64.41
N PRO A 55 39.48 16.67 -65.51
CA PRO A 55 38.53 15.79 -66.20
C PRO A 55 38.10 14.56 -65.38
N ASN A 56 38.92 14.07 -64.45
CA ASN A 56 38.59 12.95 -63.55
C ASN A 56 37.80 13.40 -62.29
N SER A 57 37.27 14.63 -62.26
CA SER A 57 36.46 15.10 -61.14
C SER A 57 35.07 14.47 -61.14
N LEU A 58 34.67 13.89 -60.00
CA LEU A 58 33.29 13.49 -59.74
C LEU A 58 32.61 14.57 -58.90
N ILE A 59 31.55 15.17 -59.44
CA ILE A 59 30.91 16.35 -58.85
C ILE A 59 29.58 15.93 -58.21
N ILE A 60 29.38 16.34 -56.97
CA ILE A 60 28.07 16.29 -56.30
C ILE A 60 27.79 17.63 -55.64
N GLY A 61 26.52 17.91 -55.38
CA GLY A 61 26.19 19.14 -54.71
C GLY A 61 24.73 19.36 -54.45
N ALA A 62 24.47 20.49 -53.81
CA ALA A 62 23.15 20.98 -53.50
C ALA A 62 23.12 22.50 -53.65
N ILE A 63 21.97 23.03 -54.04
CA ILE A 63 21.70 24.47 -53.96
C ILE A 63 21.17 24.76 -52.56
N THR A 64 21.91 25.55 -51.78
CA THR A 64 21.59 25.90 -50.39
C THR A 64 22.06 27.32 -50.06
N ASN A 65 21.36 28.00 -49.16
CA ASN A 65 21.62 29.39 -48.81
C ASN A 65 22.71 29.60 -47.75
N ARG A 66 23.10 28.54 -47.03
CA ARG A 66 23.96 28.64 -45.85
C ARG A 66 24.94 27.47 -45.80
N ASN A 67 26.20 27.80 -46.01
CA ASN A 67 27.31 26.86 -46.03
C ASN A 67 28.23 27.06 -44.83
N ILE A 68 28.95 26.00 -44.46
CA ILE A 68 29.94 26.01 -43.39
C ILE A 68 31.31 25.77 -44.02
N ALA A 69 32.21 26.75 -43.95
CA ALA A 69 33.59 26.63 -44.45
C ALA A 69 34.59 27.06 -43.36
N THR A 70 35.79 26.45 -43.32
CA THR A 70 36.85 26.77 -42.34
C THR A 70 37.09 28.28 -42.15
N SER A 71 37.04 29.07 -43.22
CA SER A 71 37.28 30.52 -43.19
C SER A 71 36.03 31.38 -43.02
N ASP A 72 34.85 30.77 -43.11
CA ASP A 72 33.54 31.44 -43.08
C ASP A 72 32.46 30.40 -42.75
N LEU A 73 32.30 30.10 -41.47
CA LEU A 73 31.45 28.99 -40.99
C LEU A 73 29.93 29.28 -41.10
N SER A 74 29.51 30.40 -41.72
CA SER A 74 28.12 30.66 -42.12
C SER A 74 28.08 31.55 -43.37
N THR A 75 28.77 31.10 -44.42
CA THR A 75 28.84 31.87 -45.66
C THR A 75 27.56 31.74 -46.47
N SER A 76 27.13 32.85 -47.08
CA SER A 76 26.13 32.85 -48.14
C SER A 76 26.78 32.72 -49.52
N ARG A 77 28.07 32.41 -49.64
CA ARG A 77 28.72 32.20 -50.94
C ARG A 77 28.66 30.74 -51.34
N THR A 78 28.69 30.48 -52.65
CA THR A 78 28.89 29.14 -53.17
C THR A 78 30.22 28.57 -52.68
N MET A 79 30.19 27.42 -52.01
CA MET A 79 31.38 26.72 -51.53
C MET A 79 31.70 25.56 -52.46
N ILE A 80 32.96 25.46 -52.88
CA ILE A 80 33.47 24.37 -53.71
C ILE A 80 34.60 23.70 -52.93
N THR A 81 34.48 22.40 -52.68
CA THR A 81 35.55 21.61 -52.07
C THR A 81 36.18 20.67 -53.08
N PHE A 82 37.49 20.50 -52.98
CA PHE A 82 38.28 19.58 -53.80
C PHE A 82 38.98 18.61 -52.85
N THR A 83 38.59 17.34 -52.86
CA THR A 83 39.10 16.31 -51.94
C THR A 83 39.77 15.17 -52.70
N THR A 84 41.02 14.88 -52.34
CA THR A 84 41.76 13.70 -52.83
C THR A 84 42.00 12.70 -51.69
N PHE A 85 41.83 11.42 -52.01
CA PHE A 85 42.10 10.30 -51.11
C PHE A 85 43.38 9.60 -51.56
N SER A 86 44.30 9.35 -50.64
CA SER A 86 45.60 8.71 -50.97
C SER A 86 45.59 7.21 -50.73
N LYS A 87 44.67 6.70 -49.90
CA LYS A 87 44.60 5.29 -49.47
C LYS A 87 43.19 4.71 -49.54
N SER A 88 42.23 5.47 -50.04
CA SER A 88 40.81 5.12 -50.08
C SER A 88 40.28 5.41 -51.48
N SER A 89 39.29 4.64 -51.90
CA SER A 89 38.53 4.92 -53.13
C SER A 89 37.17 5.47 -52.77
N PHE A 90 36.59 6.24 -53.69
CA PHE A 90 35.24 6.78 -53.51
C PHE A 90 34.45 6.65 -54.81
N ARG A 91 33.13 6.71 -54.68
CA ARG A 91 32.19 6.76 -55.81
C ARG A 91 31.04 7.70 -55.48
N VAL A 92 30.49 8.35 -56.50
CA VAL A 92 29.32 9.22 -56.37
C VAL A 92 28.07 8.50 -56.84
N PHE A 93 26.94 8.78 -56.20
CA PHE A 93 25.64 8.23 -56.57
C PHE A 93 24.58 9.33 -56.58
N ALA A 94 23.51 9.07 -57.35
CA ALA A 94 22.32 9.91 -57.37
C ALA A 94 21.09 9.08 -57.73
N TYR A 95 20.03 9.21 -56.93
CA TYR A 95 18.75 8.53 -57.14
C TYR A 95 17.60 9.54 -57.11
N ASN A 96 16.66 9.40 -58.06
CA ASN A 96 15.38 10.11 -58.05
C ASN A 96 14.32 9.22 -57.37
N LEU A 97 13.51 9.78 -56.47
CA LEU A 97 12.46 9.08 -55.73
C LEU A 97 11.04 9.24 -56.29
N ASP A 98 10.84 9.93 -57.42
CA ASP A 98 9.50 10.22 -57.98
C ASP A 98 8.61 8.98 -58.22
N CYS A 99 9.20 7.77 -58.32
CA CYS A 99 8.49 6.52 -58.61
C CYS A 99 8.93 5.32 -57.74
N ALA A 100 9.78 5.49 -56.73
CA ALA A 100 10.40 4.37 -56.01
C ALA A 100 9.98 4.32 -54.53
N ASP A 101 9.62 3.14 -54.05
CA ASP A 101 9.42 2.89 -52.62
C ASP A 101 10.76 3.09 -51.86
N PRO A 102 10.81 3.98 -50.84
CA PRO A 102 12.06 4.31 -50.15
C PRO A 102 12.76 3.10 -49.51
N HIS A 103 11.99 2.15 -48.99
CA HIS A 103 12.54 0.95 -48.36
C HIS A 103 13.14 0.00 -49.41
N SER A 104 12.47 -0.25 -50.54
CA SER A 104 13.05 -1.00 -51.66
C SER A 104 14.30 -0.33 -52.24
N LEU A 105 14.31 1.00 -52.32
CA LEU A 105 15.48 1.75 -52.77
C LEU A 105 16.68 1.58 -51.83
N GLY A 106 16.45 1.58 -50.51
CA GLY A 106 17.50 1.31 -49.52
C GLY A 106 18.20 -0.04 -49.73
N LYS A 107 17.44 -1.11 -50.00
CA LYS A 107 18.02 -2.42 -50.32
C LYS A 107 18.81 -2.42 -51.62
N SER A 108 18.26 -1.79 -52.66
CA SER A 108 18.94 -1.67 -53.95
C SER A 108 20.23 -0.86 -53.81
N PHE A 109 20.23 0.19 -52.99
CA PHE A 109 21.41 0.99 -52.69
C PHE A 109 22.51 0.15 -52.06
N VAL A 110 22.19 -0.72 -51.08
CA VAL A 110 23.17 -1.63 -50.48
C VAL A 110 23.79 -2.54 -51.53
N HIS A 111 22.98 -3.11 -52.42
CA HIS A 111 23.48 -4.03 -53.43
C HIS A 111 24.33 -3.35 -54.52
N ASN A 112 23.92 -2.15 -54.95
CA ASN A 112 24.54 -1.47 -56.09
C ASN A 112 25.71 -0.58 -55.69
N GLU A 113 25.62 0.08 -54.53
CA GLU A 113 26.52 1.15 -54.12
C GLU A 113 27.42 0.77 -52.96
N LEU A 114 27.27 -0.38 -52.31
CA LEU A 114 28.14 -0.76 -51.18
C LEU A 114 29.01 -1.96 -51.53
N THR A 115 30.22 -1.95 -50.98
CA THR A 115 31.14 -3.09 -50.98
C THR A 115 31.44 -3.49 -49.54
N CYS A 116 32.14 -4.60 -49.34
CA CYS A 116 32.60 -5.01 -48.01
C CYS A 116 33.61 -4.02 -47.38
N LEU A 117 34.15 -3.09 -48.17
CA LEU A 117 35.10 -2.06 -47.73
C LEU A 117 34.42 -0.71 -47.44
N SER A 118 33.13 -0.55 -47.70
CA SER A 118 32.41 0.71 -47.46
C SER A 118 32.44 1.10 -45.99
N LYS A 119 33.04 2.26 -45.70
CA LYS A 119 33.19 2.79 -44.34
C LYS A 119 32.18 3.87 -44.01
N VAL A 120 31.98 4.80 -44.95
CA VAL A 120 31.11 5.95 -44.76
C VAL A 120 30.35 6.29 -46.02
N VAL A 121 29.09 6.68 -45.84
CA VAL A 121 28.24 7.30 -46.85
C VAL A 121 27.92 8.72 -46.38
N ILE A 122 28.20 9.69 -47.22
CA ILE A 122 27.79 11.09 -47.02
C ILE A 122 26.70 11.39 -48.05
N MET A 123 25.50 11.68 -47.55
CA MET A 123 24.29 11.79 -48.37
C MET A 123 23.59 13.12 -48.13
N ILE A 124 23.17 13.77 -49.20
CA ILE A 124 22.31 14.96 -49.15
C ILE A 124 21.00 14.60 -49.83
N SER A 125 19.90 14.92 -49.18
CA SER A 125 18.57 14.63 -49.69
C SER A 125 17.69 15.86 -49.68
N ASN A 126 16.67 15.88 -50.53
CA ASN A 126 15.57 16.83 -50.46
C ASN A 126 14.21 16.12 -50.43
N ILE A 127 14.20 14.82 -50.09
CA ILE A 127 12.96 14.07 -49.87
C ILE A 127 12.41 14.34 -48.47
N ASN A 128 11.15 14.00 -48.25
CA ASN A 128 10.52 14.12 -46.94
C ASN A 128 11.29 13.29 -45.89
N PRO A 129 11.60 13.86 -44.70
CA PRO A 129 12.25 13.15 -43.60
C PRO A 129 11.70 11.75 -43.26
N TYR A 130 10.39 11.52 -43.34
CA TYR A 130 9.84 10.19 -43.05
C TYR A 130 10.27 9.13 -44.09
N ASP A 131 10.31 9.50 -45.37
CA ASP A 131 10.76 8.60 -46.45
C ASP A 131 12.28 8.34 -46.34
N CYS A 132 13.06 9.35 -45.95
CA CYS A 132 14.47 9.14 -45.58
C CYS A 132 14.61 8.12 -44.44
N GLU A 133 13.76 8.14 -43.41
CA GLU A 133 13.86 7.22 -42.28
C GLU A 133 13.66 5.76 -42.75
N LEU A 134 12.69 5.53 -43.62
CA LEU A 134 12.44 4.22 -44.23
C LEU A 134 13.64 3.76 -45.08
N LEU A 135 14.22 4.65 -45.88
CA LEU A 135 15.41 4.36 -46.69
C LEU A 135 16.63 4.02 -45.82
N LEU A 136 16.95 4.86 -44.84
CA LEU A 136 18.11 4.69 -43.96
C LEU A 136 18.00 3.44 -43.09
N SER A 137 16.80 3.15 -42.57
CA SER A 137 16.54 1.95 -41.78
C SER A 137 16.73 0.68 -42.61
N SER A 138 16.33 0.70 -43.89
CA SER A 138 16.58 -0.40 -44.82
C SER A 138 18.07 -0.60 -45.07
N ILE A 139 18.83 0.47 -45.34
CA ILE A 139 20.29 0.38 -45.54
C ILE A 139 20.97 -0.21 -44.29
N LYS A 140 20.64 0.28 -43.10
CA LYS A 140 21.26 -0.19 -41.85
C LYS A 140 20.88 -1.61 -41.48
N SER A 141 19.72 -2.10 -41.93
CA SER A 141 19.33 -3.49 -41.71
C SER A 141 20.26 -4.49 -42.41
N GLU A 142 20.83 -4.11 -43.56
CA GLU A 142 21.76 -4.95 -44.33
C GLU A 142 23.23 -4.59 -44.07
N ALA A 143 23.52 -3.32 -43.74
CA ALA A 143 24.86 -2.81 -43.47
C ALA A 143 24.94 -2.11 -42.08
N PRO A 144 24.83 -2.87 -40.97
CA PRO A 144 24.71 -2.30 -39.62
C PRO A 144 25.93 -1.50 -39.17
N LYS A 145 27.13 -1.80 -39.66
CA LYS A 145 28.38 -1.10 -39.29
C LYS A 145 28.69 0.13 -40.15
N LEU A 146 27.90 0.38 -41.20
CA LEU A 146 28.12 1.50 -42.10
C LEU A 146 27.83 2.82 -41.37
N VAL A 147 28.76 3.78 -41.48
CA VAL A 147 28.50 5.15 -41.04
C VAL A 147 27.73 5.88 -42.13
N ILE A 148 26.54 6.37 -41.80
CA ILE A 148 25.76 7.23 -42.68
C ILE A 148 25.66 8.61 -42.02
N THR A 149 26.09 9.63 -42.73
CA THR A 149 26.05 11.04 -42.31
C THR A 149 25.55 11.90 -43.45
N GLY A 150 25.17 13.14 -43.17
CA GLY A 150 24.51 13.97 -44.15
C GLY A 150 23.35 14.75 -43.58
N GLY A 151 22.46 15.15 -44.47
CA GLY A 151 21.20 15.72 -44.06
C GLY A 151 20.25 16.03 -45.21
N ILE A 152 19.11 16.56 -44.82
CA ILE A 152 18.02 16.93 -45.70
C ILE A 152 18.09 18.44 -45.90
N ILE A 153 18.24 18.90 -47.14
CA ILE A 153 18.12 20.32 -47.46
C ILE A 153 16.65 20.75 -47.40
N PRO A 154 16.36 22.00 -47.03
CA PRO A 154 14.98 22.48 -47.00
C PRO A 154 14.25 22.39 -48.36
N ASP A 155 12.94 22.17 -48.33
CA ASP A 155 12.11 22.18 -49.54
C ASP A 155 11.64 23.61 -49.86
N TYR A 156 12.46 24.35 -50.60
CA TYR A 156 12.10 25.64 -51.19
C TYR A 156 12.16 25.55 -52.72
N GLU A 157 11.34 26.32 -53.45
CA GLU A 157 11.20 26.27 -54.92
C GLU A 157 12.51 26.31 -55.76
N LYS A 158 13.64 26.70 -55.15
CA LYS A 158 14.96 26.83 -55.79
C LYS A 158 16.04 25.90 -55.21
N GLU A 159 15.75 25.11 -54.18
CA GLU A 159 16.71 24.19 -53.57
C GLU A 159 16.62 22.82 -54.25
N ARG A 160 17.73 22.37 -54.83
CA ARG A 160 17.79 21.14 -55.64
C ARG A 160 19.12 20.46 -55.42
N LEU A 161 19.12 19.15 -55.62
CA LEU A 161 20.33 18.34 -55.61
C LEU A 161 20.89 18.27 -57.03
N PHE A 162 22.19 18.04 -57.15
CA PHE A 162 22.79 17.71 -58.44
C PHE A 162 23.96 16.75 -58.27
N ALA A 163 24.17 15.95 -59.31
CA ALA A 163 25.33 15.10 -59.46
C ALA A 163 25.80 15.22 -60.91
N ASN A 164 27.05 15.59 -61.09
CA ASN A 164 27.63 15.96 -62.37
C ASN A 164 26.74 17.01 -63.08
N ASP A 165 26.25 16.70 -64.28
CA ASP A 165 25.47 17.60 -65.12
C ASP A 165 23.94 17.49 -64.92
N ARG A 166 23.48 16.68 -63.94
CA ARG A 166 22.05 16.39 -63.72
C ARG A 166 21.54 16.96 -62.41
N PHE A 167 20.34 17.54 -62.46
CA PHE A 167 19.62 18.05 -61.30
C PHE A 167 18.50 17.11 -60.89
N TYR A 168 18.20 17.08 -59.59
CA TYR A 168 17.20 16.22 -58.98
C TYR A 168 16.33 17.07 -58.05
N ASP A 169 15.02 17.09 -58.34
CA ASP A 169 14.04 17.85 -57.59
C ASP A 169 13.46 17.04 -56.41
N ASN A 170 13.60 15.72 -56.42
CA ASN A 170 13.17 14.83 -55.35
C ASN A 170 14.07 13.59 -55.32
N GLY A 171 15.10 13.59 -54.49
CA GLY A 171 16.08 12.52 -54.52
C GLY A 171 17.12 12.52 -53.42
N ILE A 172 18.13 11.69 -53.64
CA ILE A 172 19.34 11.59 -52.82
C ILE A 172 20.57 11.69 -53.72
N VAL A 173 21.55 12.46 -53.30
CA VAL A 173 22.88 12.51 -53.93
C VAL A 173 23.94 12.33 -52.86
N GLY A 174 25.08 11.78 -53.22
CA GLY A 174 26.12 11.58 -52.23
C GLY A 174 27.29 10.80 -52.75
N PHE A 175 28.13 10.37 -51.82
CA PHE A 175 29.28 9.54 -52.12
C PHE A 175 29.52 8.49 -51.05
N VAL A 176 30.10 7.37 -51.48
CA VAL A 176 30.54 6.27 -50.63
C VAL A 176 32.06 6.24 -50.66
N VAL A 177 32.68 6.03 -49.50
CA VAL A 177 34.13 5.84 -49.39
C VAL A 177 34.43 4.41 -48.93
N ASP A 178 35.18 3.69 -49.77
CA ASP A 178 35.67 2.36 -49.50
C ASP A 178 37.12 2.42 -49.02
N SER A 179 37.40 1.81 -47.87
CA SER A 179 38.74 1.85 -47.30
C SER A 179 38.98 0.80 -46.22
N THR A 180 40.21 0.32 -46.12
CA THR A 180 40.72 -0.40 -44.94
C THR A 180 41.47 0.52 -43.97
N TYR A 181 41.77 1.75 -44.36
CA TYR A 181 42.61 2.70 -43.62
C TYR A 181 41.83 3.90 -43.06
N LEU A 182 40.69 4.26 -43.68
CA LEU A 182 39.91 5.41 -43.29
C LEU A 182 39.29 5.22 -41.90
N GLN A 183 39.63 6.13 -41.00
CA GLN A 183 38.99 6.29 -39.71
C GLN A 183 37.85 7.29 -39.85
N VAL A 184 36.70 6.89 -39.31
CA VAL A 184 35.46 7.68 -39.37
C VAL A 184 34.93 7.79 -37.94
N ASN A 185 34.85 9.01 -37.43
CA ASN A 185 34.29 9.28 -36.11
C ASN A 185 33.16 10.29 -36.24
N THR A 186 31.98 9.94 -35.72
CA THR A 186 30.79 10.79 -35.76
C THR A 186 30.52 11.40 -34.39
N PHE A 187 30.08 12.66 -34.41
CA PHE A 187 29.71 13.43 -33.24
C PHE A 187 28.36 14.07 -33.49
N SER A 188 27.48 14.06 -32.50
CA SER A 188 26.24 14.80 -32.60
C SER A 188 25.76 15.34 -31.26
N ASN A 189 25.06 16.47 -31.29
CA ASN A 189 24.47 17.06 -30.10
C ASN A 189 23.25 17.92 -30.45
N THR A 190 22.19 17.76 -29.64
CA THR A 190 20.99 18.58 -29.71
C THR A 190 20.99 19.62 -28.59
N ASN A 191 20.38 20.77 -28.82
CA ASN A 191 20.24 21.83 -27.83
C ASN A 191 18.85 21.85 -27.17
N PHE A 192 17.97 20.92 -27.51
CA PHE A 192 16.64 20.86 -26.91
C PHE A 192 16.69 20.34 -25.49
N MET A 193 15.95 21.02 -24.60
CA MET A 193 15.72 20.59 -23.22
C MET A 193 14.24 20.30 -23.01
N PRO A 194 13.89 19.30 -22.16
CA PRO A 194 12.51 19.00 -21.84
C PRO A 194 11.91 20.11 -20.97
N ILE A 195 10.62 20.39 -21.18
CA ILE A 195 9.81 21.32 -20.39
C ILE A 195 8.53 20.63 -19.93
N GLY A 196 8.25 20.73 -18.63
CA GLY A 196 7.07 20.13 -18.02
C GLY A 196 7.19 18.62 -17.79
N ARG A 197 6.04 17.97 -17.58
CA ARG A 197 5.97 16.53 -17.30
C ARG A 197 6.09 15.69 -18.57
N SER A 198 6.39 14.41 -18.40
CA SER A 198 6.21 13.41 -19.45
C SER A 198 4.74 13.17 -19.79
N HIS A 199 4.50 12.80 -21.03
CA HIS A 199 3.22 12.48 -21.64
C HIS A 199 3.36 11.19 -22.43
N VAL A 200 2.25 10.51 -22.69
CA VAL A 200 2.24 9.25 -23.44
C VAL A 200 1.46 9.43 -24.73
N ILE A 201 2.08 9.02 -25.84
CA ILE A 201 1.38 8.92 -27.13
C ILE A 201 0.35 7.80 -27.03
N THR A 202 -0.93 8.16 -26.94
CA THR A 202 -2.01 7.19 -26.76
C THR A 202 -2.41 6.53 -28.08
N THR A 203 -2.37 7.28 -29.18
CA THR A 203 -2.68 6.72 -30.50
C THR A 203 -1.86 7.42 -31.56
N ALA A 204 -1.01 6.64 -32.24
CA ALA A 204 -0.23 7.04 -33.39
C ALA A 204 -0.16 5.93 -34.42
N LYS A 205 0.06 6.31 -35.68
CA LYS A 205 0.37 5.41 -36.78
C LYS A 205 1.45 6.08 -37.64
N ASP A 206 2.52 5.35 -37.93
CA ASP A 206 3.65 5.84 -38.74
C ASP A 206 4.25 7.11 -38.10
N ASN A 207 4.20 8.25 -38.79
CA ASN A 207 4.61 9.56 -38.26
C ASN A 207 3.41 10.47 -37.90
N ILE A 208 2.22 9.90 -37.72
CA ILE A 208 0.98 10.65 -37.46
C ILE A 208 0.46 10.35 -36.05
N ILE A 209 0.41 11.40 -35.22
CA ILE A 209 -0.13 11.36 -33.86
C ILE A 209 -1.59 11.80 -33.88
N LYS A 210 -2.46 10.92 -33.37
CA LYS A 210 -3.90 11.21 -33.22
C LYS A 210 -4.20 11.73 -31.82
N SER A 211 -3.61 11.14 -30.78
CA SER A 211 -3.85 11.54 -29.39
C SER A 211 -2.63 11.35 -28.47
N ILE A 212 -2.54 12.23 -27.48
CA ILE A 212 -1.54 12.30 -26.42
C ILE A 212 -2.29 12.39 -25.09
N ASP A 213 -1.98 11.53 -24.11
CA ASP A 213 -2.73 11.42 -22.84
C ASP A 213 -4.26 11.34 -23.04
N HIS A 214 -4.71 10.52 -23.99
CA HIS A 214 -6.13 10.38 -24.39
C HIS A 214 -6.79 11.67 -24.89
N THR A 215 -6.02 12.74 -25.11
CA THR A 215 -6.47 14.03 -25.64
C THR A 215 -6.11 14.13 -27.12
N PRO A 216 -6.97 14.68 -28.01
CA PRO A 216 -6.61 14.91 -29.40
C PRO A 216 -5.30 15.72 -29.52
N ALA A 217 -4.41 15.29 -30.42
CA ALA A 217 -3.06 15.86 -30.50
C ALA A 217 -3.07 17.37 -30.82
N LYS A 218 -3.98 17.84 -31.68
CA LYS A 218 -4.19 19.29 -31.92
C LYS A 218 -4.50 20.04 -30.62
N THR A 219 -5.47 19.56 -29.84
CA THR A 219 -5.87 20.18 -28.56
C THR A 219 -4.73 20.20 -27.55
N PHE A 220 -3.87 19.18 -27.54
CA PHE A 220 -2.66 19.17 -26.72
C PHE A 220 -1.76 20.36 -27.08
N TYR A 221 -1.41 20.55 -28.34
CA TYR A 221 -0.57 21.67 -28.78
C TYR A 221 -1.23 23.04 -28.53
N GLU A 222 -2.53 23.18 -28.81
CA GLU A 222 -3.28 24.43 -28.56
C GLU A 222 -3.26 24.81 -27.07
N LYS A 223 -3.40 23.84 -26.18
CA LYS A 223 -3.33 24.04 -24.72
C LYS A 223 -1.96 24.54 -24.27
N TYR A 224 -0.88 23.92 -24.75
CA TYR A 224 0.47 24.20 -24.25
C TYR A 224 1.16 25.38 -24.94
N LEU A 225 0.91 25.59 -26.23
CA LEU A 225 1.55 26.67 -26.99
C LEU A 225 0.63 27.89 -27.17
N GLY A 226 -0.62 27.84 -26.69
CA GLY A 226 -1.57 28.96 -26.76
C GLY A 226 -1.93 29.35 -28.20
N MET A 227 -1.72 28.45 -29.16
CA MET A 227 -1.97 28.68 -30.57
C MET A 227 -3.41 28.34 -30.93
N ILE A 228 -4.06 29.16 -31.76
CA ILE A 228 -5.23 28.70 -32.52
C ILE A 228 -4.68 28.06 -33.79
N MET A 229 -4.59 26.73 -33.81
CA MET A 229 -4.06 26.01 -34.97
C MET A 229 -5.11 26.04 -36.10
N ALA A 230 -4.87 26.88 -37.10
CA ALA A 230 -5.74 26.94 -38.28
C ALA A 230 -5.60 25.65 -39.11
N ASP A 231 -6.69 25.23 -39.75
CA ASP A 231 -6.64 24.09 -40.66
C ASP A 231 -5.80 24.46 -41.90
N SER A 232 -4.65 23.79 -42.05
CA SER A 232 -3.73 23.77 -43.20
C SER A 232 -2.99 25.08 -43.57
N ASP A 233 -1.67 24.94 -43.71
CA ASP A 233 -0.74 25.75 -44.55
C ASP A 233 -0.20 27.10 -44.06
N LYS A 234 -0.42 27.52 -42.82
CA LYS A 234 0.37 28.64 -42.29
C LYS A 234 1.80 28.20 -41.96
N LYS A 235 2.78 28.66 -42.75
CA LYS A 235 4.23 28.50 -42.50
C LYS A 235 4.64 28.90 -41.07
N SER A 236 3.89 29.79 -40.41
CA SER A 236 4.12 30.18 -39.01
C SER A 236 3.91 29.03 -38.03
N ASP A 237 2.90 28.18 -38.25
CA ASP A 237 2.49 27.17 -37.28
C ASP A 237 3.44 25.96 -37.33
N ILE A 238 3.90 25.62 -38.54
CA ILE A 238 4.97 24.65 -38.77
C ILE A 238 6.27 25.14 -38.13
N GLY A 239 6.64 26.41 -38.32
CA GLY A 239 7.85 26.99 -37.71
C GLY A 239 7.89 26.85 -36.18
N ILE A 240 6.74 26.96 -35.51
CA ILE A 240 6.64 26.77 -34.06
C ILE A 240 6.92 25.31 -33.66
N GLY A 241 6.49 24.33 -34.45
CA GLY A 241 6.79 22.92 -34.22
C GLY A 241 8.28 22.57 -34.23
N TYR A 242 9.10 23.35 -34.94
CA TYR A 242 10.56 23.22 -34.92
C TYR A 242 11.21 23.90 -33.71
N ILE A 243 10.59 24.96 -33.18
CA ILE A 243 11.07 25.67 -31.98
C ILE A 243 10.69 24.89 -30.71
N PHE A 244 9.50 24.28 -30.70
CA PHE A 244 8.96 23.48 -29.60
C PHE A 244 8.63 22.05 -30.05
N PRO A 245 9.64 21.21 -30.35
CA PRO A 245 9.41 19.84 -30.77
C PRO A 245 8.92 18.97 -29.61
N LEU A 246 8.33 17.82 -29.91
CA LEU A 246 8.20 16.75 -28.91
C LEU A 246 9.57 16.08 -28.75
N LEU A 247 10.01 15.84 -27.52
CA LEU A 247 11.21 15.09 -27.21
C LEU A 247 10.79 13.67 -26.86
N LEU A 248 11.10 12.72 -27.74
CA LEU A 248 10.93 11.29 -27.50
C LEU A 248 12.01 10.80 -26.56
N HIS A 249 11.61 10.09 -25.50
CA HIS A 249 12.51 9.42 -24.57
C HIS A 249 12.96 8.08 -25.16
N ASP A 250 14.21 7.99 -25.60
CA ASP A 250 14.84 6.75 -26.07
C ASP A 250 16.02 6.38 -25.15
N GLY A 251 15.71 5.64 -24.08
CA GLY A 251 16.67 5.34 -23.02
C GLY A 251 17.11 6.61 -22.28
N SER A 252 18.40 6.92 -22.29
CA SER A 252 18.94 8.15 -21.69
C SER A 252 18.99 9.34 -22.65
N LYS A 253 18.56 9.17 -23.92
CA LYS A 253 18.64 10.21 -24.95
C LYS A 253 17.27 10.78 -25.26
N LEU A 254 17.23 12.10 -25.46
CA LEU A 254 16.05 12.82 -25.92
C LEU A 254 16.17 13.08 -27.42
N ARG A 255 15.17 12.64 -28.18
CA ARG A 255 15.16 12.77 -29.65
C ARG A 255 14.07 13.75 -30.09
N PRO A 256 14.42 14.87 -30.75
CA PRO A 256 13.43 15.84 -31.19
C PRO A 256 12.59 15.30 -32.36
N LYS A 257 11.28 15.39 -32.20
CA LYS A 257 10.20 15.03 -33.13
C LYS A 257 9.36 16.28 -33.39
N PRO A 258 9.86 17.24 -34.20
CA PRO A 258 9.11 18.43 -34.55
C PRO A 258 7.82 18.08 -35.29
N MET A 259 6.79 18.89 -35.06
CA MET A 259 5.59 18.89 -35.89
C MET A 259 5.93 19.54 -37.25
N ILE A 260 5.67 18.82 -38.34
CA ILE A 260 5.95 19.28 -39.70
C ILE A 260 4.69 19.67 -40.47
N SER A 261 3.54 19.10 -40.11
CA SER A 261 2.24 19.48 -40.66
C SER A 261 1.09 19.02 -39.78
N ILE A 262 -0.12 19.50 -40.08
CA ILE A 262 -1.36 19.12 -39.42
C ILE A 262 -2.32 18.63 -40.50
N THR A 263 -2.90 17.44 -40.33
CA THR A 263 -3.88 16.91 -41.28
C THR A 263 -5.21 17.66 -41.18
N LYS A 264 -6.08 17.54 -42.20
CA LYS A 264 -7.44 18.12 -42.17
C LYS A 264 -8.30 17.62 -41.00
N GLN A 265 -7.98 16.45 -40.45
CA GLN A 265 -8.66 15.87 -39.29
C GLN A 265 -8.08 16.36 -37.95
N GLY A 266 -7.07 17.23 -37.97
CA GLY A 266 -6.40 17.73 -36.76
C GLY A 266 -5.38 16.75 -36.16
N TYR A 267 -4.85 15.82 -36.95
CA TYR A 267 -3.75 14.96 -36.50
C TYR A 267 -2.41 15.65 -36.73
N ILE A 268 -1.47 15.42 -35.82
CA ILE A 268 -0.13 16.02 -35.88
C ILE A 268 0.78 15.08 -36.66
N VAL A 269 1.46 15.60 -37.68
CA VAL A 269 2.44 14.85 -38.45
C VAL A 269 3.83 15.25 -37.98
N THR A 270 4.65 14.29 -37.57
CA THR A 270 6.04 14.46 -37.17
C THR A 270 7.01 14.19 -38.33
N ASN A 271 8.24 14.67 -38.21
CA ASN A 271 9.30 14.44 -39.22
C ASN A 271 9.68 12.96 -39.39
N THR A 272 9.49 12.15 -38.35
CA THR A 272 9.87 10.74 -38.32
C THR A 272 8.85 9.94 -37.53
N SER A 273 8.94 8.62 -37.58
CA SER A 273 8.02 7.69 -36.95
C SER A 273 7.87 7.90 -35.44
N ILE A 274 6.68 7.62 -34.92
CA ILE A 274 6.32 7.66 -33.50
C ILE A 274 5.25 6.61 -33.20
N LYS A 275 5.38 5.91 -32.07
CA LYS A 275 4.55 4.74 -31.73
C LYS A 275 3.59 5.06 -30.59
N SER A 276 2.49 4.30 -30.56
CA SER A 276 1.60 4.33 -29.40
C SER A 276 2.32 3.68 -28.21
N GLY A 277 2.27 4.33 -27.04
CA GLY A 277 3.03 3.97 -25.85
C GLY A 277 4.36 4.70 -25.70
N ASP A 278 4.82 5.45 -26.72
CA ASP A 278 6.03 6.26 -26.62
C ASP A 278 5.85 7.37 -25.56
N GLU A 279 6.86 7.54 -24.72
CA GLU A 279 6.93 8.61 -23.74
C GLU A 279 7.60 9.85 -24.35
N ILE A 280 6.96 11.00 -24.19
CA ILE A 280 7.37 12.26 -24.79
C ILE A 280 7.29 13.41 -23.78
N THR A 281 8.09 14.45 -23.98
CA THR A 281 7.97 15.73 -23.28
C THR A 281 7.99 16.86 -24.29
N LEU A 282 7.39 18.02 -24.02
CA LEU A 282 7.62 19.18 -24.86
C LEU A 282 9.09 19.62 -24.73
N GLY A 283 9.68 20.05 -25.83
CA GLY A 283 11.05 20.53 -25.89
C GLY A 283 11.13 22.01 -26.16
N TYR A 284 12.24 22.64 -25.80
CA TYR A 284 12.58 24.00 -26.23
C TYR A 284 14.09 24.12 -26.43
N GLY A 285 14.53 24.99 -27.35
CA GLY A 285 15.95 25.19 -27.63
C GLY A 285 16.65 26.02 -26.55
N ASN A 286 17.71 25.47 -25.94
CA ASN A 286 18.53 26.17 -24.95
C ASN A 286 19.87 26.63 -25.57
N ILE A 287 20.11 27.94 -25.57
CA ILE A 287 21.30 28.54 -26.20
C ILE A 287 22.58 28.19 -25.41
N GLN A 288 22.52 28.23 -24.08
CA GLN A 288 23.67 27.94 -23.24
C GLN A 288 24.11 26.48 -23.38
N ASN A 289 23.15 25.56 -23.50
CA ASN A 289 23.42 24.16 -23.78
C ASN A 289 24.10 23.96 -25.16
N SER A 290 23.69 24.72 -26.19
CA SER A 290 24.40 24.70 -27.49
C SER A 290 25.89 25.00 -27.34
N ILE A 291 26.27 25.99 -26.55
CA ILE A 291 27.68 26.38 -26.36
C ILE A 291 28.44 25.27 -25.62
N SER A 292 27.86 24.75 -24.53
CA SER A 292 28.45 23.65 -23.77
C SER A 292 28.69 22.42 -24.65
N ASN A 293 27.68 22.04 -25.45
CA ASN A 293 27.74 20.89 -26.33
C ASN A 293 28.79 21.03 -27.44
N ILE A 294 29.01 22.24 -27.96
CA ILE A 294 30.07 22.47 -28.94
C ILE A 294 31.45 22.32 -28.27
N ASN A 295 31.64 22.87 -27.06
CA ASN A 295 32.90 22.70 -26.32
C ASN A 295 33.20 21.22 -26.03
N GLU A 296 32.19 20.45 -25.62
CA GLU A 296 32.32 19.00 -25.44
C GLU A 296 32.71 18.30 -26.75
N THR A 297 32.11 18.69 -27.86
CA THR A 297 32.42 18.11 -29.17
C THR A 297 33.86 18.41 -29.58
N LEU A 298 34.36 19.62 -29.33
CA LEU A 298 35.77 19.95 -29.56
C LEU A 298 36.71 19.10 -28.71
N LEU A 299 36.39 18.88 -27.44
CA LEU A 299 37.17 18.01 -26.55
C LEU A 299 37.19 16.56 -27.04
N GLN A 300 36.11 16.08 -27.64
CA GLN A 300 36.04 14.75 -28.24
C GLN A 300 36.82 14.69 -29.55
N LEU A 301 36.73 15.72 -30.40
CA LEU A 301 37.50 15.82 -31.64
C LEU A 301 39.01 15.80 -31.41
N LYS A 302 39.50 16.38 -30.29
CA LYS A 302 40.92 16.30 -29.91
C LYS A 302 41.42 14.86 -29.68
N LYS A 303 40.53 13.91 -29.42
CA LYS A 303 40.87 12.51 -29.09
C LYS A 303 40.90 11.59 -30.31
N VAL A 304 40.52 12.07 -31.48
CA VAL A 304 40.42 11.25 -32.70
C VAL A 304 41.30 11.80 -33.82
N PRO A 305 41.80 10.95 -34.73
CA PRO A 305 42.49 11.43 -35.90
C PRO A 305 41.56 12.21 -36.85
N LEU A 306 42.04 13.33 -37.38
CA LEU A 306 41.25 14.28 -38.17
C LEU A 306 42.09 14.94 -39.27
N GLU A 307 41.75 14.64 -40.54
CA GLU A 307 42.27 15.32 -41.74
C GLU A 307 41.22 16.21 -42.42
N ASN A 308 39.93 15.86 -42.31
CA ASN A 308 38.80 16.66 -42.80
C ASN A 308 37.61 16.52 -41.86
N LEU A 309 36.91 17.63 -41.60
CA LEU A 309 35.70 17.66 -40.78
C LEU A 309 34.49 18.03 -41.63
N ILE A 310 33.52 17.14 -41.74
CA ILE A 310 32.26 17.43 -42.44
C ILE A 310 31.17 17.73 -41.41
N VAL A 311 30.52 18.89 -41.53
CA VAL A 311 29.57 19.40 -40.54
C VAL A 311 28.19 19.63 -41.16
N PHE A 312 27.16 19.12 -40.50
CA PHE A 312 25.77 19.46 -40.79
C PHE A 312 25.15 20.08 -39.55
N ASN A 313 24.47 21.22 -39.72
CA ASN A 313 23.90 21.95 -38.59
C ASN A 313 22.44 22.29 -38.85
N GLY A 314 21.56 21.93 -37.91
CA GLY A 314 20.14 22.21 -38.03
C GLY A 314 19.83 23.70 -38.21
N LEU A 315 19.05 24.03 -39.23
CA LEU A 315 18.69 25.40 -39.60
C LEU A 315 17.98 26.16 -38.45
N VAL A 316 17.22 25.46 -37.62
CA VAL A 316 16.55 26.01 -36.43
C VAL A 316 17.55 26.65 -35.45
N ARG A 317 18.81 26.18 -35.48
CA ARG A 317 19.87 26.68 -34.63
C ARG A 317 20.56 27.91 -35.19
N LEU A 318 20.27 28.33 -36.44
CA LEU A 318 21.01 29.38 -37.14
C LEU A 318 21.11 30.67 -36.30
N ASN A 319 19.99 31.23 -35.85
CA ASN A 319 19.97 32.45 -35.03
C ASN A 319 20.76 32.32 -33.72
N THR A 320 20.78 31.10 -33.15
CA THR A 320 21.45 30.78 -31.88
C THR A 320 22.90 30.34 -32.03
N THR A 321 23.36 30.00 -33.24
CA THR A 321 24.71 29.44 -33.45
C THR A 321 25.58 30.33 -34.32
N GLU A 322 25.01 31.10 -35.26
CA GLU A 322 25.74 31.98 -36.18
C GLU A 322 26.62 33.02 -35.46
N LYS A 323 26.12 33.59 -34.34
CA LYS A 323 26.90 34.51 -33.51
C LYS A 323 28.13 33.86 -32.87
N TYR A 324 28.05 32.57 -32.53
CA TYR A 324 29.10 31.85 -31.80
C TYR A 324 30.07 31.15 -32.74
N ILE A 325 29.56 30.64 -33.86
CA ILE A 325 30.30 29.99 -34.93
C ILE A 325 31.48 30.85 -35.42
N LYS A 326 31.34 32.18 -35.44
CA LYS A 326 32.45 33.09 -35.78
C LYS A 326 33.65 33.00 -34.85
N TYR A 327 33.44 32.69 -33.56
CA TYR A 327 34.54 32.47 -32.61
C TYR A 327 35.25 31.14 -32.86
N TYR A 328 34.51 30.09 -33.26
CA TYR A 328 35.05 28.77 -33.63
C TYR A 328 35.90 28.78 -34.92
N ALA A 329 35.53 29.60 -35.90
CA ALA A 329 36.14 29.60 -37.25
C ALA A 329 37.60 30.04 -37.27
N ASN A 330 37.96 31.02 -36.43
CA ASN A 330 39.27 31.67 -36.52
C ASN A 330 40.42 30.77 -36.05
N ASP A 331 40.13 29.76 -35.22
CA ASP A 331 41.16 28.90 -34.63
C ASP A 331 41.29 27.54 -35.35
N LEU A 332 40.27 27.12 -36.12
CA LEU A 332 40.30 25.86 -36.88
C LEU A 332 41.21 25.99 -38.11
N THR A 333 42.44 25.50 -38.02
CA THR A 333 43.36 25.46 -39.18
C THR A 333 43.14 24.26 -40.12
N LEU A 334 42.12 23.44 -39.87
CA LEU A 334 41.84 22.21 -40.63
C LEU A 334 40.68 22.41 -41.62
N PRO A 335 40.70 21.72 -42.78
CA PRO A 335 39.57 21.71 -43.70
C PRO A 335 38.29 21.26 -43.00
N THR A 336 37.31 22.15 -42.97
CA THR A 336 35.98 21.98 -42.39
C THR A 336 34.99 22.45 -43.42
N CYS A 337 34.14 21.55 -43.89
CA CYS A 337 33.11 21.86 -44.87
C CYS A 337 31.75 21.33 -44.43
N GLY A 338 30.67 21.95 -44.91
CA GLY A 338 29.35 21.58 -44.45
C GLY A 338 28.26 22.51 -44.92
N MET A 339 27.05 22.29 -44.41
CA MET A 339 25.89 23.14 -44.68
C MET A 339 24.90 23.14 -43.53
N PHE A 340 23.98 24.10 -43.57
CA PHE A 340 22.81 24.07 -42.71
C PHE A 340 21.72 23.20 -43.35
N THR A 341 21.15 22.30 -42.56
CA THR A 341 20.18 21.31 -43.01
C THR A 341 18.86 21.46 -42.26
N HIS A 342 17.79 21.00 -42.88
CA HIS A 342 16.48 20.90 -42.26
C HIS A 342 16.42 19.75 -41.24
N ALA A 343 17.12 18.66 -41.54
CA ALA A 343 17.35 17.55 -40.62
C ALA A 343 18.69 16.88 -40.93
N GLU A 344 19.30 16.25 -39.95
CA GLU A 344 20.62 15.67 -39.98
C GLU A 344 20.53 14.13 -39.94
N PHE A 345 21.35 13.45 -40.74
CA PHE A 345 21.55 12.01 -40.64
C PHE A 345 22.63 11.71 -39.61
N ILE A 346 22.27 10.94 -38.59
CA ILE A 346 23.14 10.66 -37.46
C ILE A 346 23.31 9.15 -37.32
N THR A 347 24.56 8.71 -37.29
CA THR A 347 24.91 7.33 -36.95
C THR A 347 25.51 7.27 -35.56
N GLU A 348 24.93 6.42 -34.70
CA GLU A 348 25.42 6.12 -33.36
C GLU A 348 25.45 4.60 -33.17
N GLY A 349 26.65 4.04 -33.10
CA GLY A 349 26.83 2.59 -33.13
C GLY A 349 26.18 1.98 -34.37
N ASP A 350 25.36 0.96 -34.16
CA ASP A 350 24.69 0.24 -35.26
C ASP A 350 23.36 0.88 -35.70
N LYS A 351 22.96 2.02 -35.09
CA LYS A 351 21.72 2.72 -35.45
C LYS A 351 22.02 3.96 -36.30
N CYS A 352 21.14 4.24 -37.26
CA CYS A 352 21.09 5.52 -37.96
C CYS A 352 19.69 6.12 -37.77
N PHE A 353 19.61 7.42 -37.54
CA PHE A 353 18.35 8.12 -37.38
C PHE A 353 18.45 9.55 -37.90
N ILE A 354 17.29 10.14 -38.11
CA ILE A 354 17.14 11.53 -38.52
C ILE A 354 16.84 12.34 -37.28
N SER A 355 17.56 13.45 -37.11
CA SER A 355 17.31 14.41 -36.05
C SER A 355 17.18 15.81 -36.65
N THR A 356 16.47 16.69 -35.97
CA THR A 356 16.31 18.08 -36.39
C THR A 356 16.87 19.00 -35.31
N GLY A 357 17.40 20.15 -35.70
CA GLY A 357 17.98 21.09 -34.75
C GLY A 357 19.16 20.45 -34.01
N THR A 358 20.00 19.72 -34.74
CA THR A 358 21.14 18.98 -34.20
C THR A 358 22.43 19.46 -34.87
N PHE A 359 23.52 19.48 -34.11
CA PHE A 359 24.87 19.52 -34.67
C PHE A 359 25.25 18.09 -35.05
N SER A 360 25.75 17.87 -36.26
CA SER A 360 26.38 16.62 -36.66
C SER A 360 27.75 16.93 -37.26
N ALA A 361 28.78 16.22 -36.83
CA ALA A 361 30.11 16.33 -37.37
C ALA A 361 30.70 14.96 -37.63
N THR A 362 31.40 14.81 -38.76
CA THR A 362 32.07 13.58 -39.17
C THR A 362 33.54 13.87 -39.41
N ALA A 363 34.40 13.34 -38.53
CA ALA A 363 35.84 13.40 -38.65
C ALA A 363 36.33 12.25 -39.53
N LEU A 364 37.07 12.61 -40.59
CA LEU A 364 37.64 11.67 -41.55
C LEU A 364 39.17 11.77 -41.52
N SER A 365 39.85 10.63 -41.47
CA SER A 365 41.32 10.56 -41.54
C SER A 365 41.82 9.24 -42.11
N GLU A 366 42.75 9.28 -43.07
CA GLU A 366 43.51 8.12 -43.58
C GLU A 366 44.80 7.88 -42.78
N ARG A 367 45.05 8.74 -41.79
CA ARG A 367 46.23 8.75 -40.91
C ARG A 367 45.82 8.56 -39.46
N SER A 368 46.61 7.81 -38.71
CA SER A 368 46.37 7.58 -37.28
C SER A 368 47.04 8.61 -36.36
N ASP A 369 47.90 9.48 -36.91
CA ASP A 369 48.78 10.38 -36.18
C ASP A 369 48.42 11.87 -36.34
N CYS A 370 47.30 12.18 -36.98
CA CYS A 370 46.87 13.55 -37.27
C CYS A 370 45.79 13.99 -36.27
N PHE A 371 46.15 14.74 -35.24
CA PHE A 371 45.20 15.21 -34.21
C PHE A 371 45.15 16.75 -34.17
N LEU A 372 44.06 17.29 -33.64
CA LEU A 372 43.95 18.72 -33.30
C LEU A 372 45.02 19.11 -32.25
N LYS A 373 45.66 20.28 -32.41
CA LYS A 373 46.67 20.80 -31.47
C LYS A 373 46.06 21.13 -30.10
N GLU A 374 46.88 21.17 -29.04
CA GLU A 374 46.41 21.39 -27.66
C GLU A 374 45.94 22.83 -27.39
N ASP A 375 46.58 23.84 -28.00
CA ASP A 375 46.47 25.29 -27.70
C ASP A 375 45.12 25.98 -28.03
N TYR A 376 44.03 25.23 -28.26
CA TYR A 376 42.72 25.83 -28.51
C TYR A 376 42.11 26.44 -27.26
N ILE A 377 41.68 27.69 -27.36
CA ILE A 377 41.09 28.49 -26.28
C ILE A 377 39.68 27.98 -25.95
N TYR A 378 39.41 27.75 -24.67
CA TYR A 378 38.07 27.47 -24.16
C TYR A 378 37.23 28.74 -24.29
N TYR A 379 36.09 28.68 -24.98
CA TYR A 379 35.21 29.85 -25.07
C TYR A 379 34.52 30.08 -23.72
N HIS A 380 34.91 31.14 -23.01
CA HIS A 380 34.26 31.58 -21.78
C HIS A 380 32.95 32.32 -22.08
N THR A 381 31.94 31.98 -21.30
CA THR A 381 30.55 32.44 -21.30
C THR A 381 30.39 33.88 -20.79
N GLU A 382 31.20 34.84 -21.22
CA GLU A 382 30.91 36.26 -21.00
C GLU A 382 30.22 36.83 -22.23
N CYS A 383 28.95 36.49 -22.40
CA CYS A 383 28.08 37.17 -23.35
C CYS A 383 27.23 38.19 -22.60
N ASN A 384 27.47 39.48 -22.86
CA ASN A 384 26.52 40.54 -22.57
C ASN A 384 25.31 40.34 -23.51
N TYR A 385 24.25 39.72 -23.00
CA TYR A 385 23.00 39.60 -23.73
C TYR A 385 22.17 40.87 -23.53
N ASP A 386 21.69 41.41 -24.65
CA ASP A 386 20.57 42.34 -24.71
C ASP A 386 19.42 41.54 -25.35
N ASP A 387 18.69 40.72 -24.58
CA ASP A 387 17.61 39.90 -25.16
C ASP A 387 16.66 39.32 -24.09
N GLU A 388 15.42 39.83 -24.05
CA GLU A 388 14.30 39.34 -23.23
C GLU A 388 14.08 37.81 -23.38
N GLN A 389 14.46 37.24 -24.52
CA GLN A 389 14.35 35.81 -24.82
C GLN A 389 15.24 34.94 -23.92
N VAL A 390 16.47 35.36 -23.62
CA VAL A 390 17.38 34.58 -22.75
C VAL A 390 16.89 34.61 -21.31
N THR A 391 16.39 35.75 -20.86
CA THR A 391 15.74 35.88 -19.55
C THR A 391 14.51 34.97 -19.45
N LEU A 392 13.67 34.94 -20.49
CA LEU A 392 12.51 34.06 -20.53
C LEU A 392 12.91 32.58 -20.53
N LEU A 393 13.94 32.19 -21.28
CA LEU A 393 14.46 30.82 -21.31
C LEU A 393 15.02 30.39 -19.95
N ASN A 394 15.80 31.25 -19.29
CA ASN A 394 16.31 30.99 -17.95
C ASN A 394 15.19 30.90 -16.91
N LEU A 395 14.15 31.73 -17.05
CA LEU A 395 12.96 31.65 -16.20
C LEU A 395 12.25 30.30 -16.39
N VAL A 396 11.99 29.91 -17.64
CA VAL A 396 11.39 28.62 -17.98
C VAL A 396 12.20 27.45 -17.42
N GLU A 397 13.53 27.49 -17.56
CA GLU A 397 14.41 26.44 -17.06
C GLU A 397 14.34 26.33 -15.54
N ASN A 398 14.50 27.45 -14.83
CA ASN A 398 14.52 27.45 -13.36
C ASN A 398 13.14 27.09 -12.79
N THR A 399 12.05 27.63 -13.34
CA THR A 399 10.69 27.26 -12.91
C THR A 399 10.40 25.79 -13.19
N SER A 400 10.86 25.23 -14.32
CA SER A 400 10.69 23.79 -14.59
C SER A 400 11.48 22.93 -13.60
N LYS A 401 12.70 23.34 -13.21
CA LYS A 401 13.49 22.64 -12.18
C LYS A 401 12.81 22.69 -10.81
N GLU A 402 12.36 23.86 -10.38
CA GLU A 402 11.64 24.04 -9.11
C GLU A 402 10.37 23.19 -9.06
N LEU A 403 9.59 23.18 -10.14
CA LEU A 403 8.37 22.38 -10.24
C LEU A 403 8.66 20.87 -10.12
N ASN A 404 9.74 20.40 -10.75
CA ASN A 404 10.15 18.99 -10.64
C ASN A 404 10.54 18.62 -9.21
N VAL A 405 11.25 19.50 -8.50
CA VAL A 405 11.60 19.29 -7.08
C VAL A 405 10.32 19.24 -6.22
N ILE A 406 9.37 20.14 -6.45
CA ILE A 406 8.09 20.16 -5.73
C ILE A 406 7.31 18.86 -5.97
N ASN A 407 7.21 18.41 -7.23
CA ASN A 407 6.49 17.18 -7.57
C ASN A 407 7.11 15.95 -6.88
N GLN A 408 8.44 15.80 -6.92
CA GLN A 408 9.12 14.71 -6.22
C GLN A 408 8.90 14.77 -4.70
N THR A 409 8.91 15.98 -4.12
CA THR A 409 8.65 16.16 -2.69
C THR A 409 7.22 15.77 -2.32
N LEU A 410 6.24 16.12 -3.16
CA LEU A 410 4.84 15.73 -2.98
C LEU A 410 4.64 14.22 -3.08
N GLU A 411 5.24 13.56 -4.07
CA GLU A 411 5.18 12.10 -4.21
C GLU A 411 5.72 11.39 -2.96
N ASN A 412 6.86 11.86 -2.44
CA ASN A 412 7.44 11.34 -1.21
C ASN A 412 6.51 11.57 0.01
N MET A 413 5.94 12.77 0.15
CA MET A 413 5.00 13.07 1.24
C MET A 413 3.72 12.24 1.17
N VAL A 414 3.15 12.05 -0.03
CA VAL A 414 1.96 11.21 -0.23
C VAL A 414 2.26 9.77 0.14
N THR A 415 3.41 9.25 -0.30
CA THR A 415 3.84 7.88 0.03
C THR A 415 4.03 7.72 1.53
N GLN A 416 4.71 8.66 2.18
CA GLN A 416 4.90 8.66 3.63
C GLN A 416 3.55 8.69 4.37
N LYS A 417 2.65 9.60 4.01
CA LYS A 417 1.33 9.71 4.65
C LYS A 417 0.46 8.48 4.42
N THR A 418 0.57 7.86 3.25
CA THR A 418 -0.14 6.61 2.95
C THR A 418 0.36 5.49 3.86
N ASN A 419 1.68 5.35 4.04
CA ASN A 419 2.25 4.35 4.95
C ASN A 419 1.85 4.61 6.41
N GLU A 420 1.91 5.86 6.88
CA GLU A 420 1.45 6.23 8.22
C GLU A 420 -0.03 5.83 8.44
N LEU A 421 -0.90 6.08 7.45
CA LEU A 421 -2.32 5.68 7.53
C LEU A 421 -2.49 4.16 7.56
N LEU A 422 -1.71 3.42 6.77
CA LEU A 422 -1.75 1.95 6.78
C LEU A 422 -1.28 1.40 8.12
N ASP A 423 -0.23 1.96 8.71
CA ASP A 423 0.25 1.57 10.04
C ASP A 423 -0.84 1.81 11.10
N HIS A 424 -1.49 2.98 11.12
CA HIS A 424 -2.61 3.22 12.04
C HIS A 424 -3.82 2.32 11.79
N TYR A 425 -4.06 1.91 10.53
CA TYR A 425 -5.20 1.07 10.18
C TYR A 425 -4.99 -0.40 10.52
N TYR A 426 -3.74 -0.90 10.46
CA TYR A 426 -3.41 -2.33 10.61
C TYR A 426 -2.61 -2.70 11.86
N ILE A 427 -2.01 -1.74 12.55
CA ILE A 427 -1.16 -1.99 13.72
C ILE A 427 -1.80 -1.40 14.98
N ASP A 428 -1.76 -2.15 16.07
CA ASP A 428 -2.17 -1.69 17.39
C ASP A 428 -1.12 -0.75 17.99
N GLU A 429 -1.53 0.45 18.41
CA GLU A 429 -0.59 1.49 18.85
C GLU A 429 0.19 1.12 20.11
N LEU A 430 -0.42 0.35 21.02
CA LEU A 430 0.16 0.00 22.32
C LEU A 430 1.14 -1.17 22.21
N THR A 431 0.73 -2.24 21.56
CA THR A 431 1.48 -3.51 21.53
C THR A 431 2.34 -3.67 20.28
N LYS A 432 2.12 -2.84 19.25
CA LYS A 432 2.74 -2.91 17.92
C LYS A 432 2.47 -4.22 17.17
N LEU A 433 1.51 -5.01 17.64
CA LEU A 433 1.02 -6.18 16.90
C LEU A 433 0.02 -5.75 15.82
N PRO A 434 -0.15 -6.56 14.76
CA PRO A 434 -1.31 -6.46 13.89
C PRO A 434 -2.62 -6.38 14.66
N ASN A 435 -3.54 -5.51 14.23
CA ASN A 435 -4.82 -5.30 14.90
C ASN A 435 -5.95 -6.17 14.30
N ASN A 436 -7.18 -6.00 14.78
CA ASN A 436 -8.34 -6.75 14.30
C ASN A 436 -8.65 -6.53 12.80
N ASN A 437 -8.38 -5.34 12.25
CA ASN A 437 -8.57 -5.10 10.82
C ASN A 437 -7.62 -5.97 9.99
N LYS A 438 -6.37 -6.10 10.45
CA LYS A 438 -5.38 -6.95 9.80
C LYS A 438 -5.76 -8.43 9.89
N LEU A 439 -6.24 -8.88 11.05
CA LEU A 439 -6.77 -10.23 11.23
C LEU A 439 -7.91 -10.52 10.26
N ASN A 440 -8.90 -9.63 10.15
CA ASN A 440 -10.04 -9.82 9.25
C ASN A 440 -9.62 -9.89 7.77
N GLU A 441 -8.65 -9.07 7.36
CA GLU A 441 -8.10 -9.14 6.01
C GLU A 441 -7.41 -10.50 5.77
N ASP A 442 -6.59 -10.96 6.70
CA ASP A 442 -5.87 -12.23 6.55
C ASP A 442 -6.84 -13.43 6.55
N LEU A 443 -7.88 -13.41 7.38
CA LEU A 443 -8.95 -14.42 7.38
C LEU A 443 -9.73 -14.45 6.06
N SER A 444 -9.95 -13.29 5.42
CA SER A 444 -10.67 -13.20 4.14
C SER A 444 -9.98 -13.95 2.98
N ARG A 445 -8.66 -14.21 3.11
CA ARG A 445 -7.86 -14.96 2.13
C ARG A 445 -8.12 -16.47 2.20
N ASN A 446 -8.84 -16.97 3.21
CA ASN A 446 -9.22 -18.38 3.41
C ASN A 446 -8.06 -19.39 3.54
N GLU A 447 -6.86 -18.92 3.88
CA GLU A 447 -5.66 -19.76 4.10
C GLU A 447 -5.60 -20.31 5.53
N THR A 448 -6.24 -19.63 6.49
CA THR A 448 -6.21 -20.01 7.91
C THR A 448 -6.93 -21.32 8.20
N LYS A 449 -6.23 -22.23 8.90
CA LYS A 449 -6.73 -23.53 9.33
C LYS A 449 -7.28 -23.51 10.74
N SER A 450 -6.69 -22.70 11.62
CA SER A 450 -7.11 -22.61 13.03
C SER A 450 -6.91 -21.20 13.56
N LEU A 451 -7.79 -20.81 14.49
CA LEU A 451 -7.80 -19.51 15.15
C LEU A 451 -7.94 -19.71 16.65
N ALA A 452 -7.08 -19.07 17.43
CA ALA A 452 -7.16 -19.04 18.88
C ALA A 452 -7.36 -17.61 19.39
N PHE A 453 -8.29 -17.41 20.33
CA PHE A 453 -8.40 -16.17 21.11
C PHE A 453 -7.90 -16.40 22.53
N ILE A 454 -7.18 -15.43 23.07
CA ILE A 454 -6.58 -15.44 24.39
C ILE A 454 -7.05 -14.18 25.13
N ASP A 455 -7.75 -14.37 26.25
CA ASP A 455 -8.32 -13.29 27.08
C ASP A 455 -7.67 -13.34 28.48
N ILE A 456 -7.32 -12.17 29.04
CA ILE A 456 -6.75 -12.07 30.38
C ILE A 456 -7.86 -12.10 31.42
N SER A 457 -7.88 -13.14 32.24
CA SER A 457 -8.89 -13.31 33.29
C SER A 457 -8.86 -12.14 34.28
N SER A 458 -10.01 -11.51 34.48
CA SER A 458 -10.18 -10.40 35.44
C SER A 458 -9.27 -9.19 35.17
N PHE A 459 -8.94 -8.89 33.91
CA PHE A 459 -8.10 -7.72 33.57
C PHE A 459 -8.66 -6.38 34.08
N VAL A 460 -9.98 -6.23 34.14
CA VAL A 460 -10.64 -5.06 34.75
C VAL A 460 -10.20 -4.88 36.21
N ASN A 461 -10.06 -5.96 36.98
CA ASN A 461 -9.59 -5.87 38.36
C ASN A 461 -8.12 -5.44 38.44
N ILE A 462 -7.29 -5.90 37.49
CA ILE A 462 -5.89 -5.45 37.39
C ILE A 462 -5.84 -3.94 37.14
N ASN A 463 -6.64 -3.43 36.21
CA ASN A 463 -6.73 -1.99 35.94
C ASN A 463 -7.28 -1.20 37.13
N ASN A 464 -8.30 -1.72 37.83
CA ASN A 464 -8.89 -1.05 38.98
C ASN A 464 -7.93 -0.98 40.17
N PHE A 465 -7.10 -2.01 40.36
CA PHE A 465 -6.19 -2.10 41.50
C PHE A 465 -4.84 -1.42 41.25
N TYR A 466 -4.23 -1.66 40.08
CA TYR A 466 -2.89 -1.16 39.74
C TYR A 466 -2.89 0.08 38.83
N GLY A 467 -4.05 0.45 38.29
CA GLY A 467 -4.21 1.56 37.35
C GLY A 467 -3.91 1.18 35.89
N ASN A 468 -4.46 1.98 34.97
CA ASN A 468 -4.34 1.75 33.52
C ASN A 468 -2.89 1.76 33.00
N TYR A 469 -1.97 2.47 33.67
CA TYR A 469 -0.55 2.46 33.30
C TYR A 469 0.05 1.05 33.42
N ILE A 470 -0.19 0.38 34.54
CA ILE A 470 0.30 -0.98 34.78
C ILE A 470 -0.41 -1.97 33.85
N GLY A 471 -1.71 -1.84 33.64
CA GLY A 471 -2.44 -2.68 32.68
C GLY A 471 -1.91 -2.55 31.25
N ASN A 472 -1.62 -1.33 30.79
CA ASN A 472 -1.03 -1.11 29.46
C ASN A 472 0.39 -1.71 29.34
N LYS A 473 1.20 -1.62 30.40
CA LYS A 473 2.52 -2.26 30.44
C LYS A 473 2.42 -3.78 30.41
N LEU A 474 1.51 -4.35 31.19
CA LEU A 474 1.20 -5.78 31.19
C LEU A 474 0.83 -6.26 29.78
N LEU A 475 -0.06 -5.55 29.07
CA LEU A 475 -0.44 -5.88 27.70
C LEU A 475 0.76 -5.82 26.73
N SER A 476 1.62 -4.82 26.87
CA SER A 476 2.82 -4.67 26.04
C SER A 476 3.89 -5.73 26.31
N GLU A 477 4.00 -6.25 27.53
CA GLU A 477 4.93 -7.36 27.82
C GLU A 477 4.34 -8.70 27.39
N LEU A 478 3.05 -8.93 27.64
CA LEU A 478 2.36 -10.14 27.18
C LEU A 478 2.40 -10.26 25.65
N SER A 479 2.25 -9.14 24.92
CA SER A 479 2.34 -9.14 23.46
C SER A 479 3.69 -9.64 22.97
N LYS A 480 4.79 -9.29 23.65
CA LYS A 480 6.14 -9.78 23.33
C LYS A 480 6.28 -11.27 23.61
N VAL A 481 5.75 -11.76 24.74
CA VAL A 481 5.75 -13.19 25.09
C VAL A 481 5.03 -13.99 24.00
N ILE A 482 3.83 -13.54 23.61
CA ILE A 482 3.04 -14.20 22.55
C ILE A 482 3.77 -14.09 21.20
N ALA A 483 4.31 -12.93 20.84
CA ALA A 483 5.01 -12.74 19.56
C ALA A 483 6.25 -13.63 19.42
N VAL A 484 7.06 -13.76 20.47
CA VAL A 484 8.23 -14.65 20.49
C VAL A 484 7.81 -16.12 20.34
N PHE A 485 6.72 -16.52 21.00
CA PHE A 485 6.16 -17.86 20.85
C PHE A 485 5.69 -18.11 19.41
N CYS A 486 4.88 -17.21 18.85
CA CYS A 486 4.36 -17.31 17.49
C CYS A 486 5.47 -17.35 16.44
N TYR A 487 6.49 -16.49 16.57
CA TYR A 487 7.66 -16.49 15.67
C TYR A 487 8.38 -17.83 15.66
N LYS A 488 8.58 -18.46 16.82
CA LYS A 488 9.25 -19.76 16.94
C LYS A 488 8.45 -20.92 16.33
N HIS A 489 7.13 -20.79 16.30
CA HIS A 489 6.20 -21.84 15.87
C HIS A 489 5.53 -21.53 14.52
N GLU A 490 6.00 -20.52 13.78
CA GLU A 490 5.46 -20.12 12.47
C GLU A 490 3.95 -19.82 12.49
N TYR A 491 3.50 -19.15 13.56
CA TYR A 491 2.13 -18.64 13.69
C TYR A 491 2.08 -17.12 13.53
N ASN A 492 0.92 -16.59 13.11
CA ASN A 492 0.70 -15.14 13.12
C ASN A 492 0.00 -14.72 14.42
N THR A 493 0.29 -13.51 14.90
CA THR A 493 -0.26 -12.97 16.15
C THR A 493 -0.88 -11.60 15.92
N TYR A 494 -1.96 -11.32 16.66
CA TYR A 494 -2.74 -10.10 16.55
C TYR A 494 -3.23 -9.64 17.93
N ARG A 495 -3.51 -8.35 18.08
CA ARG A 495 -4.31 -7.81 19.18
C ARG A 495 -5.67 -7.40 18.66
N ILE A 496 -6.74 -8.01 19.16
CA ILE A 496 -8.10 -7.78 18.67
C ILE A 496 -8.64 -6.47 19.24
N HIS A 497 -8.84 -6.44 20.56
CA HIS A 497 -9.26 -5.27 21.31
C HIS A 497 -9.01 -5.51 22.80
N ALA A 498 -8.93 -4.43 23.59
CA ALA A 498 -8.75 -4.49 25.04
C ALA A 498 -7.60 -5.45 25.46
N ASP A 499 -7.95 -6.57 26.07
CA ASP A 499 -7.11 -7.62 26.62
C ASP A 499 -7.14 -8.93 25.82
N ILE A 500 -7.74 -8.92 24.63
CA ILE A 500 -7.86 -10.09 23.77
C ILE A 500 -6.78 -10.11 22.68
N PHE A 501 -6.03 -11.20 22.65
CA PHE A 501 -5.05 -11.52 21.62
C PHE A 501 -5.55 -12.66 20.73
N SER A 502 -5.07 -12.69 19.48
CA SER A 502 -5.40 -13.73 18.52
C SER A 502 -4.15 -14.39 17.97
N ILE A 503 -4.23 -15.69 17.70
CA ILE A 503 -3.19 -16.44 17.01
C ILE A 503 -3.84 -17.22 15.86
N THR A 504 -3.27 -17.12 14.65
CA THR A 504 -3.68 -17.92 13.50
C THR A 504 -2.62 -18.94 13.13
N ASN A 505 -3.09 -20.09 12.63
CA ASN A 505 -2.27 -21.15 12.07
C ASN A 505 -2.71 -21.43 10.63
N ASP A 506 -1.80 -21.24 9.69
CA ASP A 506 -2.04 -21.46 8.26
C ASP A 506 -1.37 -22.77 7.77
N HIS A 507 -0.38 -23.28 8.51
CA HIS A 507 0.53 -24.32 8.01
C HIS A 507 0.36 -25.68 8.72
N HIS A 508 0.31 -25.68 10.05
CA HIS A 508 0.34 -26.90 10.87
C HIS A 508 -1.03 -27.59 10.96
N ASP A 509 -1.05 -28.86 11.38
CA ASP A 509 -2.27 -29.58 11.70
C ASP A 509 -2.90 -29.10 13.04
N ASN A 510 -4.18 -29.41 13.22
CA ASN A 510 -4.98 -28.94 14.36
C ASN A 510 -4.47 -29.46 15.71
N ASP A 511 -3.97 -30.69 15.78
CA ASP A 511 -3.50 -31.31 17.03
C ASP A 511 -2.19 -30.67 17.50
N THR A 512 -1.28 -30.41 16.55
CA THR A 512 -0.06 -29.64 16.82
C THR A 512 -0.38 -28.24 17.34
N PHE A 513 -1.32 -27.54 16.70
CA PHE A 513 -1.74 -26.19 17.14
C PHE A 513 -2.36 -26.22 18.55
N ASN A 514 -3.24 -27.17 18.84
CA ASN A 514 -3.87 -27.30 20.16
C ASN A 514 -2.86 -27.52 21.27
N LYS A 515 -1.90 -28.43 21.06
CA LYS A 515 -0.81 -28.66 22.02
C LYS A 515 0.03 -27.39 22.22
N ALA A 516 0.32 -26.65 21.15
CA ALA A 516 1.04 -25.40 21.23
C ALA A 516 0.28 -24.34 22.06
N MET A 517 -1.04 -24.22 21.90
CA MET A 517 -1.86 -23.28 22.68
C MET A 517 -1.90 -23.64 24.17
N VAL A 518 -1.97 -24.93 24.52
CA VAL A 518 -1.87 -25.39 25.92
C VAL A 518 -0.49 -25.06 26.51
N VAL A 519 0.59 -25.26 25.76
CA VAL A 519 1.95 -24.90 26.19
C VAL A 519 2.07 -23.39 26.40
N LEU A 520 1.53 -22.58 25.48
CA LEU A 520 1.52 -21.13 25.60
C LEU A 520 0.76 -20.68 26.86
N GLN A 521 -0.41 -21.26 27.13
CA GLN A 521 -1.18 -20.95 28.35
C GLN A 521 -0.36 -21.21 29.62
N GLN A 522 0.26 -22.39 29.71
CA GLN A 522 1.11 -22.74 30.86
C GLN A 522 2.31 -21.81 30.99
N HIS A 523 2.86 -21.36 29.86
CA HIS A 523 3.97 -20.41 29.86
C HIS A 523 3.52 -19.04 30.40
N ILE A 524 2.36 -18.55 29.97
CA ILE A 524 1.79 -17.28 30.44
C ILE A 524 1.47 -17.34 31.95
N HIS A 525 0.84 -18.42 32.44
CA HIS A 525 0.49 -18.56 33.86
C HIS A 525 1.71 -18.61 34.78
N LYS A 526 2.86 -19.08 34.28
CA LYS A 526 4.12 -19.12 35.02
C LYS A 526 4.96 -17.84 34.86
N HIS A 527 4.59 -16.97 33.92
CA HIS A 527 5.33 -15.75 33.66
C HIS A 527 5.04 -14.71 34.76
N CYS A 528 6.09 -14.23 35.41
CA CYS A 528 6.00 -13.14 36.38
C CYS A 528 6.24 -11.82 35.66
N PHE A 529 5.22 -10.97 35.63
CA PHE A 529 5.32 -9.63 35.06
C PHE A 529 5.81 -8.66 36.13
N MET A 530 6.98 -8.06 35.89
CA MET A 530 7.65 -7.15 36.82
C MET A 530 7.52 -5.70 36.36
N GLU A 531 6.83 -4.86 37.12
CA GLU A 531 6.74 -3.41 36.87
C GLU A 531 6.73 -2.66 38.21
N LEU A 532 7.56 -1.62 38.37
CA LEU A 532 7.67 -0.83 39.62
C LEU A 532 7.85 -1.68 40.90
N SER A 533 8.61 -2.78 40.81
CA SER A 533 8.81 -3.75 41.92
C SER A 533 7.56 -4.54 42.34
N LEU A 534 6.51 -4.55 41.51
CA LEU A 534 5.35 -5.42 41.66
C LEU A 534 5.55 -6.72 40.88
N GLU A 535 5.23 -7.85 41.50
CA GLU A 535 5.15 -9.16 40.87
C GLU A 535 3.69 -9.46 40.50
N ILE A 536 3.38 -9.52 39.20
CA ILE A 536 2.03 -9.76 38.71
C ILE A 536 2.00 -11.10 37.98
N TYR A 537 1.11 -11.99 38.42
CA TYR A 537 0.78 -13.24 37.74
C TYR A 537 -0.62 -13.12 37.14
N ILE A 538 -0.77 -13.58 35.90
CA ILE A 538 -2.05 -13.52 35.19
C ILE A 538 -2.55 -14.90 34.82
N ALA A 539 -3.86 -15.09 34.94
CA ALA A 539 -4.56 -16.20 34.33
C ALA A 539 -5.15 -15.76 32.98
N THR A 540 -5.30 -16.72 32.08
CA THR A 540 -5.85 -16.50 30.74
C THR A 540 -6.83 -17.59 30.38
N VAL A 541 -7.87 -17.22 29.64
CA VAL A 541 -8.80 -18.14 28.98
C VAL A 541 -8.41 -18.22 27.51
N ILE A 542 -8.25 -19.44 26.98
CA ILE A 542 -7.96 -19.66 25.56
C ILE A 542 -9.10 -20.45 24.91
N ALA A 543 -9.61 -19.92 23.81
CA ALA A 543 -10.58 -20.59 22.96
C ALA A 543 -10.00 -20.85 21.57
N VAL A 544 -10.24 -22.03 21.00
CA VAL A 544 -9.71 -22.43 19.69
C VAL A 544 -10.84 -22.88 18.76
N SER A 545 -10.80 -22.49 17.49
CA SER A 545 -11.63 -23.07 16.43
C SER A 545 -10.79 -23.56 15.25
N HIS A 546 -11.19 -24.70 14.68
CA HIS A 546 -10.63 -25.25 13.44
C HIS A 546 -11.62 -25.22 12.26
N HIS A 547 -12.83 -24.72 12.49
CA HIS A 547 -13.88 -24.70 11.48
C HIS A 547 -13.71 -23.47 10.60
N LYS A 548 -13.29 -23.67 9.34
CA LYS A 548 -13.03 -22.58 8.38
C LYS A 548 -14.23 -21.66 8.17
N THR A 549 -15.44 -22.22 8.11
CA THR A 549 -16.68 -21.43 8.00
C THR A 549 -16.95 -20.71 9.30
N HIS A 550 -17.05 -19.38 9.25
CA HIS A 550 -17.31 -18.53 10.42
C HIS A 550 -16.29 -18.76 11.56
N ILE A 551 -15.01 -18.94 11.20
CA ILE A 551 -13.95 -19.28 12.16
C ILE A 551 -13.84 -18.24 13.28
N TYR A 552 -13.98 -16.95 12.94
CA TYR A 552 -13.93 -15.84 13.89
C TYR A 552 -15.09 -15.91 14.88
N GLU A 553 -16.32 -16.05 14.38
CA GLU A 553 -17.53 -16.12 15.19
C GLU A 553 -17.53 -17.36 16.09
N ASN A 554 -17.12 -18.51 15.56
CA ASN A 554 -17.00 -19.75 16.32
C ASN A 554 -15.99 -19.62 17.46
N THR A 555 -14.81 -19.04 17.21
CA THR A 555 -13.81 -18.81 18.27
C THR A 555 -14.33 -17.81 19.31
N SER A 556 -14.98 -16.72 18.88
CA SER A 556 -15.54 -15.71 19.78
C SER A 556 -16.62 -16.30 20.69
N MET A 557 -17.56 -17.08 20.15
CA MET A 557 -18.60 -17.74 20.94
C MET A 557 -18.00 -18.75 21.93
N THR A 558 -16.97 -19.48 21.51
CA THR A 558 -16.26 -20.45 22.35
C THR A 558 -15.56 -19.76 23.52
N LEU A 559 -14.95 -18.60 23.29
CA LEU A 559 -14.31 -17.79 24.34
C LEU A 559 -15.31 -17.36 25.40
N GLU A 560 -16.43 -16.78 25.00
CA GLU A 560 -17.48 -16.33 25.92
C GLU A 560 -18.11 -17.50 26.68
N TYR A 561 -18.34 -18.63 26.01
CA TYR A 561 -18.81 -19.84 26.66
C TYR A 561 -17.80 -20.38 27.69
N ALA A 562 -16.51 -20.44 27.35
CA ALA A 562 -15.45 -20.88 28.24
C ALA A 562 -15.37 -20.01 29.50
N LYS A 563 -15.43 -18.67 29.33
CA LYS A 563 -15.50 -17.71 30.44
C LYS A 563 -16.73 -17.95 31.32
N GLY A 564 -17.90 -18.16 30.71
CA GLY A 564 -19.14 -18.43 31.42
C GLY A 564 -19.18 -19.76 32.20
N GLN A 565 -18.37 -20.74 31.79
CA GLN A 565 -18.20 -22.04 32.46
C GLN A 565 -16.94 -22.10 33.35
N LYS A 566 -16.18 -21.00 33.46
CA LYS A 566 -14.89 -20.94 34.16
C LYS A 566 -13.89 -21.99 33.68
N LEU A 567 -13.92 -22.31 32.38
CA LEU A 567 -12.97 -23.22 31.74
C LEU A 567 -11.74 -22.43 31.28
N PRO A 568 -10.52 -22.85 31.66
CA PRO A 568 -9.31 -22.14 31.24
C PRO A 568 -9.03 -22.34 29.74
N PHE A 569 -9.45 -23.46 29.16
CA PHE A 569 -9.18 -23.80 27.77
C PHE A 569 -10.38 -24.53 27.16
N LEU A 570 -10.80 -24.13 25.96
CA LEU A 570 -11.88 -24.79 25.24
C LEU A 570 -11.64 -24.80 23.72
N ILE A 571 -11.87 -25.95 23.10
CA ILE A 571 -11.88 -26.09 21.65
C ILE A 571 -13.35 -26.09 21.20
N TYR A 572 -13.65 -25.30 20.19
CA TYR A 572 -14.95 -25.29 19.54
C TYR A 572 -15.26 -26.67 18.98
N ASP A 573 -16.37 -27.24 19.42
CA ASP A 573 -16.94 -28.46 18.91
C ASP A 573 -18.43 -28.22 18.69
N GLN A 574 -18.92 -28.57 17.50
CA GLN A 574 -20.31 -28.35 17.13
C GLN A 574 -21.29 -29.10 18.05
N SER A 575 -20.87 -30.22 18.67
CA SER A 575 -21.65 -30.98 19.65
C SER A 575 -21.86 -30.26 20.99
N LEU A 576 -21.07 -29.21 21.28
CA LEU A 576 -21.27 -28.40 22.49
C LEU A 576 -22.55 -27.55 22.41
N ASN A 577 -23.20 -27.46 21.24
CA ASN A 577 -24.42 -26.70 20.99
C ASN A 577 -24.37 -25.30 21.63
N ILE A 578 -23.22 -24.63 21.59
CA ILE A 578 -22.98 -23.35 22.26
C ILE A 578 -24.00 -22.31 21.81
N GLU A 579 -24.32 -22.29 20.52
CA GLU A 579 -25.33 -21.39 19.95
C GLU A 579 -26.74 -21.66 20.53
N GLU A 580 -27.09 -22.92 20.76
CA GLU A 580 -28.35 -23.33 21.37
C GLU A 580 -28.40 -22.98 22.86
N SER A 581 -27.28 -23.11 23.58
CA SER A 581 -27.13 -22.66 24.96
C SER A 581 -27.29 -21.14 25.08
N ILE A 582 -26.67 -20.36 24.19
CA ILE A 582 -26.81 -18.90 24.13
C ILE A 582 -28.26 -18.52 23.83
N LYS A 583 -28.89 -19.14 22.82
CA LYS A 583 -30.32 -18.94 22.50
C LYS A 583 -31.23 -19.28 23.69
N SER A 584 -30.95 -20.38 24.39
CA SER A 584 -31.69 -20.79 25.58
C SER A 584 -31.54 -19.75 26.70
N ASN A 585 -30.34 -19.26 26.97
CA ASN A 585 -30.09 -18.22 27.98
C ASN A 585 -30.82 -16.90 27.65
N LEU A 586 -30.83 -16.49 26.38
CA LEU A 586 -31.59 -15.31 25.93
C LEU A 586 -33.11 -15.52 26.10
N THR A 587 -33.60 -16.71 25.75
CA THR A 587 -35.01 -17.08 25.91
C THR A 587 -35.42 -17.04 27.37
N TRP A 588 -34.64 -17.65 28.27
CA TRP A 588 -34.88 -17.61 29.71
C TRP A 588 -34.77 -16.20 30.29
N THR A 589 -33.81 -15.39 29.84
CA THR A 589 -33.71 -13.99 30.26
C THR A 589 -34.99 -13.22 29.93
N SER A 590 -35.53 -13.44 28.73
CA SER A 590 -36.82 -12.88 28.31
C SER A 590 -37.99 -13.41 29.17
N LYS A 591 -38.06 -14.73 29.41
CA LYS A 591 -39.07 -15.34 30.28
C LYS A 591 -39.05 -14.76 31.70
N ILE A 592 -37.86 -14.61 32.30
CA ILE A 592 -37.70 -14.06 33.65
C ILE A 592 -38.16 -12.59 33.69
N ARG A 593 -37.78 -11.76 32.70
CA ARG A 593 -38.26 -10.37 32.61
C ARG A 593 -39.78 -10.30 32.49
N ASN A 594 -40.36 -11.10 31.60
CA ASN A 594 -41.82 -11.17 31.44
C ASN A 594 -42.50 -11.63 32.73
N ALA A 595 -41.91 -12.59 33.45
CA ALA A 595 -42.46 -13.05 34.73
C ALA A 595 -42.40 -11.97 35.82
N ILE A 596 -41.33 -11.17 35.87
CA ILE A 596 -41.23 -10.00 36.74
C ILE A 596 -42.32 -8.97 36.37
N GLU A 597 -42.45 -8.62 35.10
CA GLU A 597 -43.40 -7.59 34.63
C GLU A 597 -44.86 -8.01 34.81
N LYS A 598 -45.18 -9.30 34.61
CA LYS A 598 -46.53 -9.85 34.74
C LYS A 598 -46.85 -10.40 36.14
N ASP A 599 -46.03 -10.08 37.14
CA ASP A 599 -46.17 -10.52 38.54
C ASP A 599 -46.28 -12.06 38.74
N LYS A 600 -45.61 -12.83 37.86
CA LYS A 600 -45.61 -14.30 37.85
C LYS A 600 -44.49 -14.95 38.67
N ILE A 601 -43.77 -14.16 39.47
CA ILE A 601 -42.84 -14.66 40.48
C ILE A 601 -43.63 -14.80 41.78
N VAL A 602 -43.82 -16.03 42.25
CA VAL A 602 -44.74 -16.34 43.36
C VAL A 602 -44.03 -17.12 44.48
N PRO A 603 -44.41 -16.89 45.74
CA PRO A 603 -43.93 -17.71 46.85
C PRO A 603 -44.71 -19.03 46.93
N TYR A 604 -43.98 -20.11 47.18
CA TYR A 604 -44.51 -21.38 47.68
C TYR A 604 -44.03 -21.56 49.12
N TYR A 605 -44.75 -22.34 49.91
CA TYR A 605 -44.52 -22.50 51.34
C TYR A 605 -44.30 -23.96 51.68
N GLN A 606 -43.22 -24.24 52.40
CA GLN A 606 -42.96 -25.57 52.93
C GLN A 606 -42.93 -25.52 54.46
N ALA A 607 -43.77 -26.34 55.10
CA ALA A 607 -43.84 -26.42 56.55
C ALA A 607 -42.55 -26.99 57.15
N ILE A 608 -42.08 -26.35 58.22
CA ILE A 608 -41.00 -26.82 59.08
C ILE A 608 -41.64 -27.23 60.41
N TYR A 609 -41.50 -28.52 60.73
CA TYR A 609 -42.20 -29.17 61.82
C TYR A 609 -41.35 -29.18 63.08
N ASN A 610 -41.93 -28.79 64.21
CA ASN A 610 -41.26 -28.86 65.49
C ASN A 610 -41.40 -30.27 66.07
N ASN A 611 -40.24 -30.93 66.23
CA ASN A 611 -40.15 -32.32 66.64
C ASN A 611 -40.60 -32.53 68.10
N ASP A 612 -40.48 -31.50 68.94
CA ASP A 612 -40.88 -31.54 70.35
C ASP A 612 -42.38 -31.29 70.53
N THR A 613 -42.91 -30.23 69.92
CA THR A 613 -44.34 -29.85 70.07
C THR A 613 -45.27 -30.67 69.19
N LYS A 614 -44.73 -31.31 68.14
CA LYS A 614 -45.48 -32.08 67.14
C LYS A 614 -46.45 -31.23 66.32
N GLU A 615 -46.11 -29.96 66.12
CA GLU A 615 -46.90 -29.01 65.35
C GLU A 615 -46.02 -28.29 64.31
N THR A 616 -46.66 -27.78 63.26
CA THR A 616 -46.00 -26.88 62.31
C THR A 616 -45.60 -25.60 63.02
N ASP A 617 -44.34 -25.23 62.92
CA ASP A 617 -43.79 -24.08 63.63
C ASP A 617 -43.64 -22.86 62.73
N HIS A 618 -43.07 -23.06 61.54
CA HIS A 618 -42.86 -22.01 60.56
C HIS A 618 -42.84 -22.54 59.14
N PHE A 619 -42.86 -21.64 58.16
CA PHE A 619 -42.81 -21.98 56.74
C PHE A 619 -41.58 -21.40 56.07
N GLU A 620 -40.89 -22.20 55.26
CA GLU A 620 -39.89 -21.68 54.33
C GLU A 620 -40.59 -21.12 53.09
N VAL A 621 -40.21 -19.89 52.72
CA VAL A 621 -40.68 -19.22 51.51
C VAL A 621 -39.77 -19.55 50.34
N LEU A 622 -40.32 -20.32 49.40
CA LEU A 622 -39.62 -20.84 48.24
C LEU A 622 -40.08 -20.12 46.96
N MET A 623 -39.15 -19.48 46.27
CA MET A 623 -39.44 -18.80 45.00
C MET A 623 -39.90 -19.79 43.92
N ARG A 624 -40.93 -19.43 43.16
CA ARG A 624 -41.34 -20.13 41.92
C ARG A 624 -41.60 -19.11 40.82
N LEU A 625 -41.39 -19.54 39.58
CA LEU A 625 -41.77 -18.80 38.38
C LEU A 625 -42.93 -19.52 37.71
N ILE A 626 -44.03 -18.82 37.45
CA ILE A 626 -45.14 -19.35 36.65
C ILE A 626 -44.88 -19.01 35.18
N ASP A 627 -44.73 -20.04 34.34
CA ASP A 627 -44.50 -19.83 32.90
C ASP A 627 -45.79 -19.37 32.19
N GLU A 628 -45.72 -19.09 30.90
CA GLU A 628 -46.88 -18.62 30.12
C GLU A 628 -48.00 -19.66 30.01
N ASP A 629 -47.65 -20.94 30.00
CA ASP A 629 -48.58 -22.08 29.96
C ASP A 629 -49.15 -22.47 31.35
N GLY A 630 -48.73 -21.77 32.41
CA GLY A 630 -49.13 -22.05 33.79
C GLY A 630 -48.23 -23.06 34.52
N THR A 631 -47.18 -23.57 33.88
CA THR A 631 -46.22 -24.50 34.51
C THR A 631 -45.46 -23.80 35.63
N VAL A 632 -45.35 -24.48 36.78
CA VAL A 632 -44.58 -24.01 37.94
C VAL A 632 -43.13 -24.43 37.78
N VAL A 633 -42.24 -23.44 37.63
CA VAL A 633 -40.81 -23.65 37.43
C VAL A 633 -40.05 -23.40 38.73
N THR A 634 -39.14 -24.31 39.08
CA THR A 634 -38.31 -24.21 40.29
C THR A 634 -37.06 -23.35 40.05
N PRO A 635 -36.49 -22.74 41.10
CA PRO A 635 -35.32 -21.86 41.00
C PRO A 635 -34.13 -22.50 40.29
N HIS A 636 -33.90 -23.81 40.46
CA HIS A 636 -32.79 -24.52 39.83
C HIS A 636 -32.72 -24.29 38.30
N ASN A 637 -33.86 -24.14 37.63
CA ASN A 637 -33.91 -23.94 36.18
C ASN A 637 -33.57 -22.51 35.72
N PHE A 638 -33.78 -21.50 36.56
CA PHE A 638 -33.69 -20.09 36.12
C PHE A 638 -32.74 -19.22 36.95
N LEU A 639 -32.39 -19.61 38.18
CA LEU A 639 -31.63 -18.75 39.11
C LEU A 639 -30.23 -18.41 38.57
N GLY A 640 -29.53 -19.39 38.00
CA GLY A 640 -28.21 -19.18 37.40
C GLY A 640 -28.25 -18.21 36.21
N ILE A 641 -29.33 -18.24 35.44
CA ILE A 641 -29.55 -17.31 34.31
C ILE A 641 -29.93 -15.92 34.85
N ALA A 642 -30.76 -15.86 35.88
CA ALA A 642 -31.14 -14.61 36.54
C ALA A 642 -29.93 -13.87 37.14
N LYS A 643 -28.98 -14.58 37.75
CA LYS A 643 -27.71 -14.00 38.24
C LYS A 643 -26.88 -13.44 37.08
N LYS A 644 -26.65 -14.25 36.03
CA LYS A 644 -25.92 -13.81 34.81
C LYS A 644 -26.57 -12.61 34.11
N ALA A 645 -27.89 -12.50 34.14
CA ALA A 645 -28.65 -11.42 33.55
C ALA A 645 -28.87 -10.20 34.47
N ASN A 646 -28.29 -10.19 35.67
CA ASN A 646 -28.51 -9.17 36.72
C ASN A 646 -29.99 -8.97 37.09
N LEU A 647 -30.81 -10.02 36.97
CA LEU A 647 -32.24 -10.02 37.32
C LEU A 647 -32.51 -10.60 38.71
N TYR A 648 -31.56 -11.35 39.28
CA TYR A 648 -31.72 -12.05 40.54
C TYR A 648 -32.19 -11.14 41.69
N LYS A 649 -31.57 -9.95 41.84
CA LYS A 649 -31.96 -8.97 42.87
C LYS A 649 -33.43 -8.56 42.79
N SER A 650 -33.96 -8.39 41.58
CA SER A 650 -35.38 -8.07 41.37
C SER A 650 -36.28 -9.21 41.82
N LEU A 651 -35.87 -10.46 41.58
CA LEU A 651 -36.61 -11.64 42.03
C LEU A 651 -36.64 -11.75 43.55
N THR A 652 -35.50 -11.59 44.20
CA THR A 652 -35.40 -11.59 45.68
C THR A 652 -36.29 -10.51 46.27
N LYS A 653 -36.26 -9.28 45.71
CA LYS A 653 -37.10 -8.18 46.18
C LYS A 653 -38.59 -8.51 46.14
N ILE A 654 -39.06 -9.12 45.04
CA ILE A 654 -40.47 -9.53 44.88
C ILE A 654 -40.85 -10.59 45.92
N ILE A 655 -40.00 -11.59 46.14
CA ILE A 655 -40.26 -12.65 47.14
C ILE A 655 -40.28 -12.10 48.56
N VAL A 656 -39.34 -11.22 48.91
CA VAL A 656 -39.36 -10.53 50.21
C VAL A 656 -40.65 -9.75 50.39
N GLU A 657 -41.06 -8.97 49.39
CA GLU A 657 -42.31 -8.20 49.47
C GLU A 657 -43.55 -9.08 49.65
N LYS A 658 -43.70 -10.13 48.83
CA LYS A 658 -44.84 -11.05 48.90
C LYS A 658 -44.86 -11.87 50.19
N ALA A 659 -43.71 -12.27 50.71
CA ALA A 659 -43.59 -12.98 51.99
C ALA A 659 -44.11 -12.12 53.14
N PHE A 660 -43.59 -10.90 53.28
CA PHE A 660 -44.02 -9.97 54.34
C PHE A 660 -45.51 -9.65 54.23
N ASN A 661 -46.04 -9.44 53.03
CA ASN A 661 -47.47 -9.19 52.83
C ASN A 661 -48.35 -10.39 53.21
N ASN A 662 -47.94 -11.61 52.86
CA ASN A 662 -48.72 -12.81 53.13
C ASN A 662 -48.72 -13.21 54.61
N PHE A 663 -47.67 -12.89 55.36
CA PHE A 663 -47.55 -13.22 56.78
C PHE A 663 -47.97 -12.09 57.74
N ILE A 664 -48.38 -10.92 57.25
CA ILE A 664 -48.70 -9.77 58.12
C ILE A 664 -49.79 -10.03 59.15
N ASN A 665 -50.77 -10.89 58.81
CA ASN A 665 -51.85 -11.31 59.71
C ASN A 665 -51.69 -12.76 60.20
N SER A 666 -50.58 -13.43 59.86
CA SER A 666 -50.33 -14.82 60.26
C SER A 666 -49.80 -14.90 61.68
N GLU A 667 -50.08 -16.00 62.37
CA GLU A 667 -49.46 -16.36 63.65
C GLU A 667 -48.21 -17.25 63.46
N PHE A 668 -47.97 -17.75 62.25
CA PHE A 668 -46.78 -18.54 61.95
C PHE A 668 -45.56 -17.65 61.72
N ARG A 669 -44.38 -18.21 62.02
CA ARG A 669 -43.11 -17.64 61.56
C ARG A 669 -42.85 -18.03 60.11
N PHE A 670 -41.95 -17.33 59.43
CA PHE A 670 -41.53 -17.67 58.08
C PHE A 670 -40.05 -17.39 57.85
N SER A 671 -39.45 -18.17 56.96
CA SER A 671 -38.07 -18.00 56.56
C SER A 671 -37.91 -17.61 55.09
N ILE A 672 -36.94 -16.72 54.80
CA ILE A 672 -36.59 -16.30 53.44
C ILE A 672 -35.10 -16.51 53.21
N ASN A 673 -34.78 -17.14 52.09
CA ASN A 673 -33.42 -17.30 51.60
C ASN A 673 -32.83 -15.98 51.08
N LEU A 674 -31.63 -15.64 51.54
CA LEU A 674 -30.83 -14.52 51.06
C LEU A 674 -29.44 -15.00 50.63
N SER A 675 -29.02 -14.59 49.43
CA SER A 675 -27.66 -14.83 48.97
C SER A 675 -26.66 -13.85 49.59
N SER A 676 -25.38 -14.18 49.48
CA SER A 676 -24.28 -13.26 49.79
C SER A 676 -24.37 -11.96 48.97
N GLU A 677 -24.77 -12.04 47.70
CA GLU A 677 -24.96 -10.88 46.82
C GLU A 677 -26.07 -9.93 47.32
N ASP A 678 -27.14 -10.46 47.92
CA ASP A 678 -28.23 -9.66 48.49
C ASP A 678 -27.76 -8.92 49.76
N ILE A 679 -26.96 -9.58 50.60
CA ILE A 679 -26.45 -9.02 51.86
C ILE A 679 -25.40 -7.93 51.60
N LEU A 680 -24.59 -8.07 50.55
CA LEU A 680 -23.60 -7.07 50.17
C LEU A 680 -24.22 -5.87 49.42
N ASP A 681 -25.43 -6.03 48.89
CA ASP A 681 -26.14 -4.93 48.24
C ASP A 681 -26.77 -3.97 49.27
N LYS A 682 -26.24 -2.76 49.34
CA LYS A 682 -26.71 -1.73 50.28
C LYS A 682 -28.18 -1.38 50.11
N ASN A 683 -28.71 -1.38 48.87
CA ASN A 683 -30.11 -1.03 48.62
C ASN A 683 -31.03 -2.15 49.08
N MET A 684 -30.66 -3.42 48.86
CA MET A 684 -31.41 -4.56 49.35
C MET A 684 -31.40 -4.61 50.88
N ARG A 685 -30.26 -4.41 51.54
CA ARG A 685 -30.18 -4.31 53.01
C ARG A 685 -31.15 -3.26 53.55
N GLN A 686 -31.11 -2.06 52.99
CA GLN A 686 -32.00 -0.98 53.42
C GLN A 686 -33.48 -1.32 53.19
N TYR A 687 -33.80 -1.97 52.07
CA TYR A 687 -35.16 -2.43 51.80
C TYR A 687 -35.64 -3.49 52.81
N ILE A 688 -34.79 -4.45 53.16
CA ILE A 688 -35.09 -5.46 54.18
C ILE A 688 -35.31 -4.79 55.55
N TYR A 689 -34.44 -3.86 55.96
CA TYR A 689 -34.59 -3.13 57.22
C TYR A 689 -35.90 -2.35 57.26
N GLN A 690 -36.26 -1.67 56.17
CA GLN A 690 -37.54 -0.99 56.06
C GLN A 690 -38.71 -1.97 56.22
N LYS A 691 -38.65 -3.14 55.59
CA LYS A 691 -39.71 -4.16 55.74
C LYS A 691 -39.81 -4.71 57.15
N LEU A 692 -38.69 -4.92 57.83
CA LEU A 692 -38.67 -5.32 59.24
C LEU A 692 -39.26 -4.25 60.17
N GLU A 693 -38.98 -2.97 59.90
CA GLU A 693 -39.53 -1.84 60.67
C GLU A 693 -41.05 -1.69 60.46
N GLU A 694 -41.53 -1.90 59.22
CA GLU A 694 -42.96 -1.86 58.87
C GLU A 694 -43.74 -3.08 59.40
N PHE A 695 -43.08 -4.20 59.67
CA PHE A 695 -43.72 -5.46 60.02
C PHE A 695 -43.93 -5.61 61.53
N PRO A 696 -45.19 -5.71 62.02
CA PRO A 696 -45.48 -5.67 63.45
C PRO A 696 -44.93 -6.86 64.24
N LYS A 697 -44.67 -7.99 63.58
CA LYS A 697 -44.17 -9.24 64.18
C LYS A 697 -42.78 -9.59 63.64
N SER A 698 -41.83 -8.65 63.61
CA SER A 698 -40.48 -8.87 63.10
C SER A 698 -39.76 -10.11 63.66
N HIS A 699 -40.07 -10.54 64.88
CA HIS A 699 -39.60 -11.77 65.51
C HIS A 699 -40.16 -13.08 64.90
N HIS A 700 -41.12 -12.99 63.99
CA HIS A 700 -41.59 -14.10 63.16
C HIS A 700 -40.78 -14.26 61.87
N VAL A 701 -39.84 -13.35 61.58
CA VAL A 701 -39.04 -13.38 60.35
C VAL A 701 -37.72 -14.09 60.62
N ILE A 702 -37.40 -15.08 59.79
CA ILE A 702 -36.13 -15.78 59.78
C ILE A 702 -35.46 -15.51 58.43
N PHE A 703 -34.19 -15.10 58.42
CA PHE A 703 -33.42 -15.05 57.18
C PHE A 703 -32.42 -16.19 57.12
N GLU A 704 -32.42 -16.91 56.02
CA GLU A 704 -31.55 -18.06 55.77
C GLU A 704 -30.38 -17.61 54.89
N ILE A 705 -29.15 -17.91 55.33
CA ILE A 705 -27.92 -17.55 54.63
C ILE A 705 -27.21 -18.85 54.24
N VAL A 706 -27.03 -19.06 52.94
CA VAL A 706 -26.42 -20.28 52.39
C VAL A 706 -24.92 -20.34 52.70
N GLU A 707 -24.44 -21.43 53.32
CA GLU A 707 -23.02 -21.61 53.65
C GLU A 707 -22.13 -21.68 52.39
N SER A 708 -22.60 -22.37 51.36
CA SER A 708 -21.83 -22.78 50.18
C SER A 708 -21.41 -21.63 49.24
N GLU A 709 -22.01 -20.44 49.36
CA GLU A 709 -21.65 -19.28 48.53
C GLU A 709 -20.31 -18.63 48.93
N GLY A 710 -19.70 -19.02 50.06
CA GLY A 710 -18.42 -18.48 50.52
C GLY A 710 -18.56 -17.04 51.02
N ILE A 711 -18.50 -16.84 52.34
CA ILE A 711 -18.55 -15.49 52.92
C ILE A 711 -17.20 -14.80 52.66
N GLU A 712 -17.05 -14.13 51.52
CA GLU A 712 -15.83 -13.36 51.19
C GLU A 712 -15.71 -12.11 52.08
N ASN A 713 -16.83 -11.47 52.42
CA ASN A 713 -16.89 -10.23 53.21
C ASN A 713 -17.58 -10.47 54.57
N TYR A 714 -16.83 -11.07 55.48
CA TYR A 714 -17.32 -11.49 56.80
C TYR A 714 -17.90 -10.35 57.65
N ASP A 715 -17.26 -9.17 57.63
CA ASP A 715 -17.67 -8.03 58.46
C ASP A 715 -19.03 -7.47 58.04
N ASP A 716 -19.31 -7.39 56.73
CA ASP A 716 -20.60 -6.95 56.19
C ASP A 716 -21.73 -7.91 56.56
N VAL A 717 -21.50 -9.22 56.47
CA VAL A 717 -22.51 -10.23 56.85
C VAL A 717 -22.79 -10.15 58.35
N LYS A 718 -21.74 -10.01 59.17
CA LYS A 718 -21.90 -9.84 60.61
C LYS A 718 -22.66 -8.55 60.97
N GLU A 719 -22.39 -7.45 60.28
CA GLU A 719 -23.13 -6.20 60.46
C GLU A 719 -24.62 -6.39 60.11
N PHE A 720 -24.91 -7.01 58.96
CA PHE A 720 -26.28 -7.31 58.55
C PHE A 720 -27.03 -8.17 59.57
N ILE A 721 -26.40 -9.23 60.10
CA ILE A 721 -26.99 -10.07 61.13
C ILE A 721 -27.30 -9.27 62.39
N ASN A 722 -26.36 -8.47 62.89
CA ASN A 722 -26.56 -7.69 64.11
C ASN A 722 -27.71 -6.67 63.97
N ILE A 723 -27.79 -5.98 62.84
CA ILE A 723 -28.86 -5.00 62.58
C ILE A 723 -30.20 -5.71 62.45
N THR A 724 -30.27 -6.78 61.66
CA THR A 724 -31.50 -7.56 61.46
C THR A 724 -32.04 -8.12 62.79
N LYS A 725 -31.16 -8.65 63.64
CA LYS A 725 -31.51 -9.12 64.99
C LYS A 725 -31.94 -7.99 65.91
N SER A 726 -31.44 -6.76 65.74
CA SER A 726 -31.89 -5.60 66.53
C SER A 726 -33.36 -5.23 66.27
N TYR A 727 -33.90 -5.58 65.10
CA TYR A 727 -35.34 -5.50 64.82
C TYR A 727 -36.14 -6.68 65.39
N GLY A 728 -35.48 -7.74 65.87
CA GLY A 728 -36.11 -8.92 66.45
C GLY A 728 -36.14 -10.16 65.54
N ALA A 729 -35.76 -10.03 64.27
CA ALA A 729 -35.69 -11.16 63.34
C ALA A 729 -34.59 -12.17 63.71
N GLN A 730 -34.74 -13.41 63.27
CA GLN A 730 -33.82 -14.51 63.53
C GLN A 730 -32.95 -14.82 62.29
N ILE A 731 -31.80 -15.44 62.49
CA ILE A 731 -30.89 -15.84 61.42
C ILE A 731 -30.68 -17.35 61.43
N ALA A 732 -30.82 -17.98 60.26
CA ALA A 732 -30.48 -19.36 60.02
C ALA A 732 -29.27 -19.47 59.07
N ILE A 733 -28.43 -20.48 59.27
CA ILE A 733 -27.45 -20.91 58.27
C ILE A 733 -28.02 -22.10 57.51
N ASP A 734 -28.01 -22.00 56.18
CA ASP A 734 -28.55 -23.01 55.26
C ASP A 734 -27.46 -23.88 54.64
N ASP A 735 -27.82 -25.10 54.20
CA ASP A 735 -26.93 -26.12 53.61
C ASP A 735 -25.69 -26.47 54.48
N PHE A 736 -25.81 -26.46 55.81
CA PHE A 736 -24.65 -26.67 56.69
C PHE A 736 -24.14 -28.12 56.64
N GLY A 737 -22.88 -28.30 56.22
CA GLY A 737 -22.18 -29.60 56.24
C GLY A 737 -21.67 -30.14 54.89
N THR A 738 -21.92 -29.45 53.77
CA THR A 738 -21.55 -29.91 52.40
C THR A 738 -20.10 -29.60 51.98
N GLY A 739 -19.32 -28.91 52.82
CA GLY A 739 -17.96 -28.44 52.51
C GLY A 739 -17.01 -28.37 53.71
N PHE A 740 -16.04 -27.43 53.69
CA PHE A 740 -15.20 -27.10 54.84
C PHE A 740 -16.03 -26.34 55.89
N SER A 741 -17.02 -27.00 56.51
CA SER A 741 -17.88 -26.35 57.51
C SER A 741 -17.04 -25.84 58.67
N ASN A 742 -16.89 -24.52 58.73
CA ASN A 742 -15.97 -23.89 59.65
C ASN A 742 -16.74 -23.43 60.88
N PHE A 743 -16.85 -24.33 61.86
CA PHE A 743 -17.42 -24.05 63.18
C PHE A 743 -16.87 -22.76 63.82
N HIS A 744 -15.63 -22.37 63.48
CA HIS A 744 -15.04 -21.10 63.92
C HIS A 744 -15.81 -19.86 63.43
N TYR A 745 -16.31 -19.87 62.19
CA TYR A 745 -17.08 -18.75 61.65
C TYR A 745 -18.48 -18.69 62.24
N LEU A 746 -19.11 -19.85 62.42
CA LEU A 746 -20.45 -19.92 62.99
C LEU A 746 -20.50 -19.35 64.41
N PHE A 747 -19.47 -19.63 65.22
CA PHE A 747 -19.30 -19.03 66.56
C PHE A 747 -19.35 -17.50 66.56
N LYS A 748 -18.83 -16.84 65.51
CA LYS A 748 -18.71 -15.39 65.46
C LYS A 748 -19.96 -14.68 64.88
N LEU A 749 -20.83 -15.39 64.17
CA LEU A 749 -22.02 -14.83 63.49
C LEU A 749 -23.26 -14.72 64.38
N ASN A 750 -23.28 -15.33 65.57
CA ASN A 750 -24.41 -15.27 66.52
C ASN A 750 -25.77 -15.65 65.89
N VAL A 751 -25.82 -16.77 65.19
CA VAL A 751 -27.01 -17.29 64.48
C VAL A 751 -27.96 -18.01 65.43
N ASP A 752 -29.23 -18.11 65.05
CA ASP A 752 -30.30 -18.70 65.88
C ASP A 752 -30.63 -20.14 65.46
N LEU A 753 -30.50 -20.46 64.17
CA LEU A 753 -30.75 -21.79 63.62
C LEU A 753 -29.62 -22.27 62.70
N ILE A 754 -29.48 -23.59 62.60
CA ILE A 754 -28.67 -24.28 61.59
C ILE A 754 -29.55 -25.30 60.88
N LYS A 755 -29.64 -25.21 59.56
CA LYS A 755 -30.26 -26.21 58.70
C LYS A 755 -29.17 -27.18 58.24
N ILE A 756 -29.30 -28.44 58.64
CA ILE A 756 -28.37 -29.53 58.32
C ILE A 756 -28.72 -30.02 56.93
N ASP A 757 -27.73 -29.94 56.03
CA ASP A 757 -27.90 -30.22 54.62
C ASP A 757 -28.49 -31.62 54.35
N GLY A 758 -29.36 -31.66 53.33
CA GLY A 758 -30.04 -32.87 52.91
C GLY A 758 -29.15 -34.04 52.52
N SER A 759 -27.94 -33.81 51.98
CA SER A 759 -27.02 -34.89 51.61
C SER A 759 -26.53 -35.68 52.83
N ILE A 760 -26.42 -35.03 53.99
CA ILE A 760 -26.12 -35.68 55.27
C ILE A 760 -27.38 -36.38 55.76
N ILE A 761 -28.50 -35.66 55.85
CA ILE A 761 -29.77 -36.15 56.41
C ILE A 761 -30.30 -37.38 55.65
N GLN A 762 -30.21 -37.40 54.32
CA GLN A 762 -30.65 -38.55 53.51
C GLN A 762 -29.87 -39.83 53.81
N GLN A 763 -28.64 -39.73 54.33
CA GLN A 763 -27.76 -40.86 54.59
C GLN A 763 -27.66 -41.25 56.08
N ILE A 764 -28.27 -40.50 57.00
CA ILE A 764 -28.20 -40.77 58.45
C ILE A 764 -28.73 -42.16 58.83
N ASN A 765 -29.64 -42.69 58.01
CA ASN A 765 -30.17 -44.03 58.16
C ASN A 765 -29.40 -45.01 57.25
N GLY A 766 -28.27 -45.50 57.73
CA GLY A 766 -27.47 -46.55 57.06
C GLY A 766 -25.98 -46.24 56.99
N GLU A 767 -25.60 -44.97 56.88
CA GLU A 767 -24.19 -44.56 56.86
C GLU A 767 -23.74 -44.03 58.23
N LYS A 768 -22.82 -44.76 58.87
CA LYS A 768 -22.26 -44.36 60.17
C LYS A 768 -21.55 -43.01 60.12
N ALA A 769 -20.93 -42.67 58.99
CA ALA A 769 -20.23 -41.40 58.81
C ALA A 769 -21.21 -40.22 58.81
N ALA A 770 -22.27 -40.27 58.01
CA ALA A 770 -23.32 -39.25 57.96
C ALA A 770 -23.99 -39.06 59.33
N ALA A 771 -24.33 -40.17 60.02
CA ALA A 771 -24.90 -40.11 61.37
C ALA A 771 -23.98 -39.45 62.40
N LEU A 772 -22.67 -39.75 62.37
CA LEU A 772 -21.68 -39.14 63.26
C LEU A 772 -21.50 -37.64 62.99
N VAL A 773 -21.51 -37.24 61.72
CA VAL A 773 -21.44 -35.83 61.33
C VAL A 773 -22.67 -35.08 61.84
N ALA A 774 -23.87 -35.61 61.59
CA ALA A 774 -25.12 -35.02 62.10
C ALA A 774 -25.12 -34.91 63.63
N GLU A 775 -24.73 -35.97 64.35
CA GLU A 775 -24.60 -35.97 65.82
C GLU A 775 -23.62 -34.87 66.30
N THR A 776 -22.48 -34.72 65.62
CA THR A 776 -21.49 -33.68 65.96
C THR A 776 -22.06 -32.27 65.77
N ILE A 777 -22.81 -32.03 64.70
CA ILE A 777 -23.47 -30.74 64.43
C ILE A 777 -24.50 -30.45 65.50
N VAL A 778 -25.34 -31.43 65.87
CA VAL A 778 -26.36 -31.28 66.91
C VAL A 778 -25.73 -30.99 68.27
N ASP A 779 -24.68 -31.73 68.64
CA ASP A 779 -23.98 -31.53 69.90
C ASP A 779 -23.31 -30.15 70.01
N PHE A 780 -22.71 -29.69 68.91
CA PHE A 780 -22.15 -28.35 68.83
C PHE A 780 -23.25 -27.29 68.99
N SER A 781 -24.33 -27.41 68.22
CA SER A 781 -25.44 -26.45 68.21
C SER A 781 -26.09 -26.33 69.58
N ARG A 782 -26.34 -27.47 70.23
CA ARG A 782 -26.88 -27.54 71.60
C ARG A 782 -25.98 -26.82 72.62
N LYS A 783 -24.66 -26.97 72.53
CA LYS A 783 -23.70 -26.28 73.42
C LYS A 783 -23.67 -24.77 73.18
N MET A 784 -23.95 -24.33 71.96
CA MET A 784 -24.01 -22.91 71.59
C MET A 784 -25.40 -22.29 71.81
N GLY A 785 -26.41 -23.09 72.14
CA GLY A 785 -27.80 -22.62 72.27
C GLY A 785 -28.47 -22.30 70.92
N ILE A 786 -28.00 -22.96 69.84
CA ILE A 786 -28.50 -22.78 68.47
C ILE A 786 -29.43 -23.96 68.15
N ALA A 787 -30.59 -23.67 67.56
CA ALA A 787 -31.55 -24.72 67.18
C ALA A 787 -31.17 -25.39 65.86
N THR A 788 -31.52 -26.65 65.67
CA THR A 788 -31.20 -27.40 64.44
C THR A 788 -32.45 -27.79 63.66
N VAL A 789 -32.35 -27.72 62.33
CA VAL A 789 -33.36 -28.17 61.37
C VAL A 789 -32.75 -29.27 60.51
N ALA A 790 -33.40 -30.43 60.37
CA ALA A 790 -33.00 -31.45 59.40
C ALA A 790 -33.74 -31.23 58.07
N GLU A 791 -33.00 -31.08 56.99
CA GLU A 791 -33.58 -30.95 55.66
C GLU A 791 -33.75 -32.29 54.92
N PHE A 792 -34.56 -32.30 53.87
CA PHE A 792 -34.81 -33.49 53.04
C PHE A 792 -35.24 -34.74 53.82
N VAL A 793 -36.02 -34.56 54.88
CA VAL A 793 -36.66 -35.67 55.59
C VAL A 793 -37.75 -36.29 54.69
N SER A 794 -37.39 -37.33 53.94
CA SER A 794 -38.21 -37.91 52.88
C SER A 794 -39.08 -39.09 53.30
N ASP A 795 -38.75 -39.75 54.41
CA ASP A 795 -39.49 -40.90 54.92
C ASP A 795 -39.50 -40.99 56.46
N GLU A 796 -40.33 -41.90 56.97
CA GLU A 796 -40.52 -42.14 58.41
C GLU A 796 -39.25 -42.59 59.13
N ALA A 797 -38.36 -43.33 58.44
CA ALA A 797 -37.16 -43.85 59.05
C ALA A 797 -36.12 -42.74 59.27
N ILE A 798 -35.95 -41.85 58.30
CA ILE A 798 -35.15 -40.62 58.45
C ILE A 798 -35.75 -39.73 59.54
N PHE A 799 -37.07 -39.51 59.53
CA PHE A 799 -37.75 -38.71 60.55
C PHE A 799 -37.53 -39.27 61.97
N THR A 800 -37.65 -40.59 62.14
CA THR A 800 -37.39 -41.25 63.42
C THR A 800 -35.95 -41.03 63.86
N LYS A 801 -34.99 -41.18 62.94
CA LYS A 801 -33.56 -40.99 63.25
C LYS A 801 -33.23 -39.54 63.61
N THR A 802 -33.81 -38.57 62.92
CA THR A 802 -33.71 -37.14 63.22
C THR A 802 -34.17 -36.83 64.65
N ASN A 803 -35.29 -37.41 65.08
CA ASN A 803 -35.79 -37.28 66.46
C ASN A 803 -34.86 -37.94 67.49
N GLU A 804 -34.32 -39.13 67.21
CA GLU A 804 -33.36 -39.80 68.10
C GLU A 804 -32.08 -39.00 68.32
N LEU A 805 -31.61 -38.28 67.30
CA LEU A 805 -30.44 -37.42 67.38
C LEU A 805 -30.71 -36.12 68.16
N GLY A 806 -31.96 -35.81 68.49
CA GLY A 806 -32.34 -34.60 69.22
C GLY A 806 -32.35 -33.33 68.37
N ILE A 807 -32.63 -33.45 67.07
CA ILE A 807 -32.78 -32.31 66.16
C ILE A 807 -34.11 -31.60 66.45
N ASN A 808 -34.13 -30.27 66.53
CA ASN A 808 -35.31 -29.50 66.98
C ASN A 808 -36.44 -29.47 65.94
N TYR A 809 -36.09 -29.35 64.66
CA TYR A 809 -37.06 -29.21 63.58
C TYR A 809 -36.79 -30.16 62.42
N SER A 810 -37.84 -30.56 61.70
CA SER A 810 -37.75 -31.39 60.49
C SER A 810 -38.41 -30.71 59.30
N GLN A 811 -37.74 -30.77 58.16
CA GLN A 811 -38.23 -30.29 56.88
C GLN A 811 -38.01 -31.35 55.79
N GLY A 812 -39.04 -31.64 55.01
CA GLY A 812 -38.94 -32.57 53.88
C GLY A 812 -40.29 -33.12 53.46
N TYR A 813 -40.29 -33.95 52.42
CA TYR A 813 -41.53 -34.46 51.81
C TYR A 813 -42.35 -35.39 52.71
N TYR A 814 -41.72 -35.99 53.73
CA TYR A 814 -42.45 -36.74 54.77
C TYR A 814 -43.33 -35.81 55.61
N VAL A 815 -42.83 -34.59 55.90
CA VAL A 815 -43.54 -33.56 56.65
C VAL A 815 -44.55 -32.85 55.75
N SER A 816 -44.06 -32.23 54.68
CA SER A 816 -44.85 -31.44 53.75
C SER A 816 -44.12 -31.21 52.43
N HIS A 817 -44.88 -31.20 51.34
CA HIS A 817 -44.42 -30.67 50.06
C HIS A 817 -44.61 -29.14 50.02
N PRO A 818 -43.84 -28.40 49.21
CA PRO A 818 -44.09 -26.98 48.95
C PRO A 818 -45.48 -26.76 48.31
N LYS A 819 -46.27 -25.80 48.82
CA LYS A 819 -47.63 -25.48 48.32
C LYS A 819 -47.82 -23.97 48.10
N GLU A 820 -48.84 -23.58 47.33
CA GLU A 820 -49.16 -22.18 47.02
C GLU A 820 -49.76 -21.38 48.18
N SER A 821 -50.39 -22.05 49.14
CA SER A 821 -51.03 -21.43 50.30
C SER A 821 -50.61 -22.12 51.59
N THR A 822 -50.62 -21.36 52.68
CA THR A 822 -50.42 -21.83 54.05
C THR A 822 -51.72 -22.36 54.68
N ASP A 823 -52.86 -22.26 53.99
CA ASP A 823 -54.17 -22.69 54.52
C ASP A 823 -54.31 -24.23 54.54
N GLY A 824 -54.62 -24.79 55.72
CA GLY A 824 -54.92 -26.21 55.92
C GLY A 824 -53.71 -27.12 56.12
N MET A 825 -52.62 -26.59 56.69
CA MET A 825 -51.36 -27.30 56.96
C MET A 825 -51.03 -27.36 58.45
#